data_AF-A0A933C0P3-F1
#
_entry.id   AF-A0A933C0P3-F1
#
_cell.length_a   1.000
_cell.length_b   1.000
_cell.length_c   1.000
_cell.angle_alpha   90.00
_cell.angle_beta   90.00
_cell.angle_gamma   90.00
#
_symmetry.space_group_name_H-M   'P 1'
#
loop_
_entity.id
_entity.type
_entity.pdbx_description
1 polymer ?
#
loop_
_entity_poly.entity_id
_entity_poly.type
_entity_poly.pdbx_seq_one_letter_code
_entity_poly.pdbx_strand_id
1 'polypeptide(L)'
;MRRSRLPLYLALALALAPRNAPAQQPADTKQSPSGVQPPVAPVRTRVDTLHGEVRVDDYFWMRERENPDVRAYLEAENRYTQTMMKGTESFQEKLYQEMLGRIKQTDLTVPVRQGDYFYYWKTEEGKQYRIYARRKGSMDAPEQILLDENQQAEGYRYYDTGTIKVSPDHRLLAFTVDTTGAEYYTLMVRDLSSGKVLPDRVDSVHFAVAWATDNRHLLYTAVDSAQRDDKIMRHALGTAASKDVLVFHEPNVLFELGVWRSKDDRFLFIESSSFTSSETHFLDASRPTGRWRVVQPRTPELLYNVMHQNGRFLIHTNADGASNFKLMEAPVADPARKRWKELIPHRDSVLLEGVEEFRDWLVLFERERALRRIRVRHLRDSAEHYVDFPESVYTILRGSNPEYQTSTLRFQYTSLITPQSVYDYDMAARKLELRKQQEIPSGYDRSQYATERVWAEARDGVRVPLTIVYRKPLTRDGSRPVYLTGYGSYGASSDPSFSTHYLSFLDRGLIVGICHTRGGQELGRWWYEQGKMLNKKNTFTDFIACAEHLVQGGYTASDRLAIRGGSAGGLLMGAVLNLRPELFQVAVADVPFVDVINTMLDASIPLTAQEWEQWGDPHRQDHYAYIRSYSPYDNVERKAYPALLVTTSLNDPRVAYWEPAKWVAKLRATKTDGHLLLLKTNMGAGHGGASGRYDWLREQAFRYAFILTQLGISE
;
A
#
# COMPACT_ATOMS: atom_id res chain seq x y z
N MET A 1 -70.42 -40.71 11.70
CA MET A 1 -69.33 -41.70 11.81
C MET A 1 -68.41 -41.23 12.95
N ARG A 2 -68.55 -41.76 14.18
CA ARG A 2 -67.69 -42.80 14.81
C ARG A 2 -66.18 -42.53 14.56
N ARG A 3 -65.25 -42.48 15.53
CA ARG A 3 -65.16 -42.72 16.98
C ARG A 3 -63.74 -42.24 17.38
N SER A 4 -63.55 -41.41 18.42
CA SER A 4 -62.87 -41.73 19.71
C SER A 4 -61.56 -42.56 19.61
N ARG A 5 -60.44 -42.23 20.27
CA ARG A 5 -60.21 -42.22 21.74
C ARG A 5 -58.83 -41.66 22.13
N LEU A 6 -58.78 -40.96 23.26
CA LEU A 6 -57.63 -40.80 24.18
C LEU A 6 -57.46 -42.06 25.06
N PRO A 7 -56.28 -42.33 25.69
CA PRO A 7 -56.07 -42.02 27.13
C PRO A 7 -54.61 -41.57 27.47
N LEU A 8 -54.31 -40.69 28.45
CA LEU A 8 -54.24 -40.86 29.93
C LEU A 8 -53.25 -42.01 30.33
N TYR A 9 -52.10 -41.83 31.00
CA TYR A 9 -51.86 -41.31 32.36
C TYR A 9 -50.34 -41.19 32.71
N LEU A 10 -50.08 -40.38 33.75
CA LEU A 10 -49.11 -40.53 34.86
C LEU A 10 -47.72 -39.87 34.82
N ALA A 11 -47.43 -39.25 35.97
CA ALA A 11 -46.36 -38.34 36.31
C ALA A 11 -45.01 -39.02 36.63
N LEU A 12 -43.92 -38.26 36.44
CA LEU A 12 -42.80 -38.27 37.39
C LEU A 12 -42.10 -36.91 37.36
N ALA A 13 -42.31 -36.12 38.41
CA ALA A 13 -41.52 -34.92 38.69
C ALA A 13 -40.15 -35.37 39.20
N LEU A 14 -39.09 -35.12 38.43
CA LEU A 14 -37.71 -35.15 38.91
C LEU A 14 -37.17 -33.72 38.86
N ALA A 15 -36.99 -33.17 40.06
CA ALA A 15 -36.20 -31.99 40.29
C ALA A 15 -34.75 -32.27 39.88
N LEU A 16 -34.30 -31.65 38.78
CA LEU A 16 -32.89 -31.54 38.43
C LEU A 16 -32.46 -30.11 38.76
N ALA A 17 -31.68 -29.99 39.82
CA ALA A 17 -31.00 -28.77 40.22
C ALA A 17 -30.19 -28.19 39.05
N PRO A 18 -30.06 -26.85 38.95
CA PRO A 18 -29.16 -26.25 37.97
C PRO A 18 -27.73 -26.70 38.29
N ARG A 19 -27.12 -27.43 37.35
CA ARG A 19 -25.67 -27.60 37.34
C ARG A 19 -25.07 -26.22 37.09
N ASN A 20 -24.58 -25.59 38.15
CA ASN A 20 -23.64 -24.49 38.05
C ASN A 20 -22.47 -24.95 37.17
N ALA A 21 -22.44 -24.49 35.93
CA ALA A 21 -21.22 -24.50 35.14
C ALA A 21 -20.19 -23.69 35.94
N PRO A 22 -18.97 -24.22 36.19
CA PRO A 22 -17.93 -23.40 36.79
C PRO A 22 -17.68 -22.22 35.86
N ALA A 23 -17.77 -21.01 36.39
CA ALA A 23 -17.28 -19.82 35.74
C ALA A 23 -15.84 -20.12 35.29
N GLN A 24 -15.60 -20.16 33.98
CA GLN A 24 -14.25 -20.20 33.46
C GLN A 24 -13.55 -18.96 34.00
N GLN A 25 -12.51 -19.19 34.81
CA GLN A 25 -11.58 -18.15 35.20
C GLN A 25 -11.09 -17.45 33.92
N PRO A 26 -11.00 -16.12 33.91
CA PRO A 26 -10.36 -15.41 32.80
C PRO A 26 -8.98 -16.04 32.60
N ALA A 27 -8.65 -16.32 31.34
CA ALA A 27 -7.35 -16.81 30.95
C ALA A 27 -6.28 -15.96 31.65
N ASP A 28 -5.33 -16.64 32.29
CA ASP A 28 -4.23 -16.07 33.04
C ASP A 28 -3.44 -15.14 32.10
N THR A 29 -3.81 -13.86 32.06
CA THR A 29 -3.05 -12.82 31.38
C THR A 29 -1.71 -12.78 32.10
N LYS A 30 -0.70 -13.44 31.52
CA LYS A 30 0.69 -13.37 32.02
C LYS A 30 0.98 -11.91 32.31
N GLN A 31 1.03 -11.59 33.59
CA GLN A 31 1.25 -10.23 34.06
C GLN A 31 2.56 -9.73 33.44
N SER A 32 2.53 -8.50 32.93
CA SER A 32 3.72 -7.70 32.63
C SER A 32 4.84 -7.98 33.64
N PRO A 33 6.12 -8.06 33.24
CA PRO A 33 7.22 -8.20 34.19
C PRO A 33 7.03 -7.20 35.33
N SER A 34 6.82 -7.72 36.55
CA SER A 34 6.35 -6.89 37.65
C SER A 34 7.34 -5.75 37.94
N GLY A 35 6.83 -4.52 38.01
CA GLY A 35 7.62 -3.34 38.35
C GLY A 35 8.25 -2.57 37.18
N VAL A 36 8.10 -3.00 35.91
CA VAL A 36 8.59 -2.21 34.77
C VAL A 36 7.61 -1.08 34.45
N GLN A 37 8.00 0.16 34.75
CA GLN A 37 7.19 1.34 34.44
C GLN A 37 7.41 1.81 32.99
N PRO A 38 6.34 2.21 32.29
CA PRO A 38 6.47 2.77 30.96
C PRO A 38 7.14 4.17 31.02
N PRO A 39 7.89 4.59 29.98
CA PRO A 39 8.43 5.93 29.87
C PRO A 39 7.37 7.04 30.04
N VAL A 40 7.69 8.10 30.76
CA VAL A 40 6.81 9.26 30.90
C VAL A 40 7.40 10.42 30.10
N ALA A 41 6.68 10.85 29.07
CA ALA A 41 7.07 12.01 28.29
C ALA A 41 6.94 13.30 29.12
N PRO A 42 7.95 14.18 29.14
CA PRO A 42 7.80 15.51 29.71
C PRO A 42 6.64 16.28 29.06
N VAL A 43 5.80 16.89 29.90
CA VAL A 43 4.75 17.81 29.47
C VAL A 43 5.38 19.18 29.22
N ARG A 44 5.30 19.65 27.97
CA ARG A 44 5.69 21.02 27.57
C ARG A 44 4.53 21.62 26.79
N THR A 45 3.60 22.18 27.55
CA THR A 45 2.34 22.69 27.01
C THR A 45 2.58 23.82 26.01
N ARG A 46 2.19 23.57 24.77
CA ARG A 46 1.94 24.60 23.77
C ARG A 46 0.45 24.85 23.68
N VAL A 47 0.07 26.12 23.67
CA VAL A 47 -1.33 26.54 23.47
C VAL A 47 -1.40 27.32 22.18
N ASP A 48 -2.33 26.95 21.31
CA ASP A 48 -2.69 27.69 20.11
C ASP A 48 -4.21 27.93 20.06
N THR A 49 -4.64 28.81 19.17
CA THR A 49 -6.06 29.06 18.93
C THR A 49 -6.31 29.06 17.44
N LEU A 50 -7.22 28.20 17.00
CA LEU A 50 -7.60 28.07 15.60
C LEU A 50 -9.12 28.06 15.49
N HIS A 51 -9.67 28.93 14.63
CA HIS A 51 -11.12 29.10 14.47
C HIS A 51 -11.89 29.36 15.79
N GLY A 52 -11.22 29.96 16.79
CA GLY A 52 -11.77 30.24 18.11
C GLY A 52 -11.74 29.06 19.11
N GLU A 53 -11.27 27.87 18.71
CA GLU A 53 -11.00 26.76 19.62
C GLU A 53 -9.59 26.90 20.20
N VAL A 54 -9.47 26.91 21.52
CA VAL A 54 -8.18 26.81 22.22
C VAL A 54 -7.72 25.36 22.16
N ARG A 55 -6.55 25.15 21.56
CA ARG A 55 -5.92 23.84 21.41
C ARG A 55 -4.72 23.76 22.32
N VAL A 56 -4.55 22.59 22.94
CA VAL A 56 -3.47 22.31 23.90
C VAL A 56 -2.71 21.08 23.42
N ASP A 57 -1.43 21.26 23.17
CA ASP A 57 -0.51 20.21 22.75
C ASP A 57 0.67 20.14 23.72
N ASP A 58 0.61 19.19 24.65
CA ASP A 58 1.63 18.95 25.67
C ASP A 58 2.91 18.31 25.12
N TYR A 59 2.88 17.83 23.87
CA TYR A 59 3.94 17.03 23.28
C TYR A 59 4.44 17.61 21.94
N PHE A 60 4.11 18.85 21.61
CA PHE A 60 4.51 19.51 20.36
C PHE A 60 6.04 19.49 20.15
N TRP A 61 6.79 19.62 21.25
CA TRP A 61 8.26 19.58 21.27
C TRP A 61 8.86 18.32 20.64
N MET A 62 8.11 17.21 20.55
CA MET A 62 8.59 15.94 19.96
C MET A 62 8.91 16.05 18.47
N ARG A 63 8.41 17.08 17.79
CA ARG A 63 8.69 17.37 16.37
C ARG A 63 10.13 17.82 16.12
N GLU A 64 10.82 18.32 17.14
CA GLU A 64 12.20 18.81 17.04
C GLU A 64 13.19 17.64 16.96
N ARG A 65 13.44 17.12 15.76
CA ARG A 65 14.29 15.93 15.54
C ARG A 65 15.68 16.00 16.18
N GLU A 66 16.29 17.18 16.18
CA GLU A 66 17.62 17.40 16.75
C GLU A 66 17.61 17.63 18.27
N ASN A 67 16.44 17.70 18.89
CA ASN A 67 16.31 17.86 20.33
C ASN A 67 16.72 16.55 21.06
N PRO A 68 17.72 16.58 21.96
CA PRO A 68 18.21 15.37 22.63
C PRO A 68 17.14 14.67 23.48
N ASP A 69 16.17 15.40 24.02
CA ASP A 69 15.08 14.82 24.80
C ASP A 69 14.18 13.93 23.94
N VAL A 70 14.06 14.23 22.64
CA VAL A 70 13.25 13.45 21.70
C VAL A 70 13.92 12.11 21.48
N ARG A 71 15.21 12.12 21.16
CA ARG A 71 16.00 10.89 21.03
C ARG A 71 15.97 10.06 22.31
N ALA A 72 16.17 10.68 23.47
CA ALA A 72 16.12 9.99 24.76
C ALA A 72 14.76 9.34 25.02
N TYR A 73 13.65 10.01 24.69
CA TYR A 73 12.30 9.47 24.81
C TYR A 73 12.07 8.27 23.87
N LEU A 74 12.39 8.39 22.58
CA LEU A 74 12.25 7.30 21.60
C LEU A 74 13.09 6.07 21.97
N GLU A 75 14.31 6.27 22.46
CA GLU A 75 15.17 5.18 22.93
C GLU A 75 14.63 4.54 24.22
N ALA A 76 14.03 5.32 25.13
CA ALA A 76 13.37 4.80 26.32
C ALA A 76 12.13 3.95 25.96
N GLU A 77 11.33 4.39 24.99
CA GLU A 77 10.21 3.62 24.45
C GLU A 77 10.68 2.31 23.80
N ASN A 78 11.76 2.35 23.02
CA ASN A 78 12.35 1.13 22.46
C ASN A 78 12.82 0.16 23.54
N ARG A 79 13.47 0.63 24.60
CA ARG A 79 13.88 -0.22 25.75
C ARG A 79 12.68 -0.81 26.48
N TYR A 80 11.63 -0.03 26.70
CA TYR A 80 10.39 -0.51 27.30
C TYR A 80 9.76 -1.60 26.45
N THR A 81 9.59 -1.36 25.15
CA THR A 81 9.08 -2.31 24.18
C THR A 81 9.89 -3.62 24.17
N GLN A 82 11.23 -3.54 24.14
CA GLN A 82 12.10 -4.71 24.22
C GLN A 82 11.89 -5.49 25.52
N THR A 83 11.82 -4.78 26.66
CA THR A 83 11.62 -5.40 27.97
C THR A 83 10.28 -6.13 28.06
N MET A 84 9.21 -5.50 27.58
CA MET A 84 7.87 -6.05 27.58
C MET A 84 7.72 -7.25 26.64
N MET A 85 8.46 -7.25 25.53
CA MET A 85 8.43 -8.33 24.54
C MET A 85 9.46 -9.43 24.79
N LYS A 86 10.33 -9.30 25.79
CA LYS A 86 11.40 -10.27 26.09
C LYS A 86 10.89 -11.69 26.26
N GLY A 87 9.75 -11.87 26.94
CA GLY A 87 9.14 -13.19 27.14
C GLY A 87 8.63 -13.86 25.86
N THR A 88 8.62 -13.15 24.74
CA THR A 88 8.16 -13.66 23.43
C THR A 88 9.30 -13.95 22.47
N GLU A 89 10.57 -13.77 22.84
CA GLU A 89 11.73 -13.91 21.93
C GLU A 89 11.79 -15.29 21.26
N SER A 90 11.57 -16.38 22.01
CA SER A 90 11.52 -17.73 21.43
C SER A 90 10.37 -17.90 20.43
N PHE A 91 9.22 -17.27 20.70
CA PHE A 91 8.07 -17.31 19.80
C PHE A 91 8.32 -16.45 18.54
N GLN A 92 8.96 -15.29 18.69
CA GLN A 92 9.42 -14.47 17.57
C GLN A 92 10.40 -15.24 16.69
N GLU A 93 11.36 -15.96 17.26
CA GLU A 93 12.30 -16.79 16.49
C GLU A 93 11.56 -17.90 15.74
N LYS A 94 10.61 -18.59 16.39
CA LYS A 94 9.82 -19.63 15.73
C LYS A 94 9.01 -19.08 14.56
N LEU A 95 8.31 -17.96 14.76
CA LEU A 95 7.56 -17.27 13.70
C LEU A 95 8.48 -16.82 12.56
N TYR A 96 9.67 -16.31 12.88
CA TYR A 96 10.67 -15.95 11.87
C TYR A 96 11.08 -17.17 11.04
N GLN A 97 11.41 -18.30 11.68
CA GLN A 97 11.81 -19.53 10.98
C GLN A 97 10.66 -20.12 10.13
N GLU A 98 9.42 -20.05 10.60
CA GLU A 98 8.23 -20.42 9.82
C GLU A 98 8.10 -19.58 8.54
N MET A 99 8.21 -18.26 8.68
CA MET A 99 8.10 -17.34 7.55
C MET A 99 9.27 -17.50 6.57
N LEU A 100 10.49 -17.68 7.08
CA LEU A 100 11.68 -17.94 6.28
C LEU A 100 11.55 -19.26 5.51
N GLY A 101 11.10 -20.34 6.17
CA GLY A 101 10.89 -21.65 5.53
C GLY A 101 9.84 -21.65 4.43
N ARG A 102 8.94 -20.65 4.39
CA ARG A 102 7.95 -20.44 3.32
C ARG A 102 8.49 -19.66 2.12
N ILE A 103 9.74 -19.20 2.17
CA ILE A 103 10.37 -18.43 1.10
C ILE A 103 11.38 -19.30 0.37
N LYS A 104 11.21 -19.43 -0.94
CA LYS A 104 12.28 -19.93 -1.81
C LYS A 104 13.37 -18.88 -1.90
N GLN A 105 14.46 -19.07 -1.15
CA GLN A 105 15.47 -18.02 -0.96
C GLN A 105 16.31 -17.76 -2.23
N THR A 106 16.64 -18.82 -2.97
CA THR A 106 17.29 -18.73 -4.29
C THR A 106 16.23 -18.84 -5.37
N ASP A 107 15.96 -17.74 -6.06
CA ASP A 107 14.86 -17.65 -7.01
C ASP A 107 15.11 -16.56 -8.06
N LEU A 108 14.40 -16.61 -9.19
CA LEU A 108 14.47 -15.58 -10.23
C LEU A 108 13.09 -15.28 -10.83
N THR A 109 12.85 -14.05 -11.24
CA THR A 109 11.58 -13.67 -11.89
C THR A 109 11.43 -14.28 -13.28
N VAL A 110 10.20 -14.43 -13.77
CA VAL A 110 9.98 -14.77 -15.18
C VAL A 110 10.65 -13.71 -16.06
N PRO A 111 11.63 -14.09 -16.90
CA PRO A 111 12.36 -13.13 -17.71
C PRO A 111 11.45 -12.39 -18.69
N VAL A 112 11.62 -11.08 -18.78
CA VAL A 112 10.85 -10.19 -19.65
C VAL A 112 11.70 -9.84 -20.85
N ARG A 113 11.19 -10.13 -22.05
CA ARG A 113 11.85 -9.74 -23.28
C ARG A 113 11.71 -8.23 -23.48
N GLN A 114 12.81 -7.56 -23.81
CA GLN A 114 12.83 -6.19 -24.31
C GLN A 114 13.96 -6.08 -25.36
N GLY A 115 13.57 -5.88 -26.62
CA GLY A 115 14.46 -5.97 -27.78
C GLY A 115 15.12 -7.35 -27.88
N ASP A 116 16.46 -7.34 -27.94
CA ASP A 116 17.30 -8.53 -28.03
C ASP A 116 17.64 -9.14 -26.66
N TYR A 117 17.09 -8.62 -25.56
CA TYR A 117 17.47 -9.03 -24.21
C TYR A 117 16.29 -9.57 -23.42
N PHE A 118 16.59 -10.50 -22.52
CA PHE A 118 15.70 -10.96 -21.47
C PHE A 118 16.17 -10.40 -20.14
N TYR A 119 15.37 -9.53 -19.53
CA TYR A 119 15.65 -8.89 -18.24
C TYR A 119 14.94 -9.64 -17.12
N TYR A 120 15.62 -9.78 -16.00
CA TYR A 120 15.07 -10.39 -14.78
C TYR A 120 15.84 -9.90 -13.57
N TRP A 121 15.31 -10.18 -12.39
CA TRP A 121 16.11 -10.15 -11.17
C TRP A 121 16.05 -11.50 -10.48
N LYS A 122 17.07 -11.76 -9.67
CA LYS A 122 17.21 -12.98 -8.87
C LYS A 122 17.57 -12.63 -7.43
N THR A 123 17.36 -13.59 -6.55
CA THR A 123 17.84 -13.57 -5.18
C THR A 123 18.65 -14.83 -4.91
N GLU A 124 19.58 -14.76 -3.98
CA GLU A 124 20.42 -15.89 -3.57
C GLU A 124 20.27 -16.11 -2.07
N GLU A 125 20.31 -17.37 -1.64
CA GLU A 125 20.26 -17.73 -0.22
C GLU A 125 21.33 -16.99 0.61
N GLY A 126 20.95 -16.53 1.80
CA GLY A 126 21.80 -15.75 2.70
C GLY A 126 21.96 -14.28 2.31
N LYS A 127 21.51 -13.85 1.12
CA LYS A 127 21.59 -12.46 0.66
C LYS A 127 20.29 -11.68 0.90
N GLN A 128 20.43 -10.42 1.34
CA GLN A 128 19.31 -9.54 1.73
C GLN A 128 18.59 -8.92 0.52
N TYR A 129 19.30 -8.72 -0.59
CA TYR A 129 18.87 -7.86 -1.69
C TYR A 129 18.92 -8.55 -3.06
N ARG A 130 18.32 -7.91 -4.06
CA ARG A 130 18.14 -8.46 -5.41
C ARG A 130 19.40 -8.28 -6.25
N ILE A 131 19.52 -9.13 -7.26
CA ILE A 131 20.54 -9.03 -8.30
C ILE A 131 19.80 -8.88 -9.63
N TYR A 132 19.91 -7.72 -10.28
CA TYR A 132 19.34 -7.47 -11.60
C TYR A 132 20.29 -7.97 -12.66
N ALA A 133 19.76 -8.71 -13.63
CA ALA A 133 20.54 -9.34 -14.67
C ALA A 133 19.80 -9.34 -16.01
N ARG A 134 20.54 -9.60 -17.08
CA ARG A 134 19.97 -9.89 -18.39
C ARG A 134 20.75 -10.94 -19.15
N ARG A 135 20.12 -11.51 -20.17
CA ARG A 135 20.74 -12.39 -21.17
C ARG A 135 20.36 -11.94 -22.57
N LYS A 136 21.26 -12.07 -23.54
CA LYS A 136 21.04 -11.65 -24.94
C LYS A 136 20.53 -12.81 -25.78
N GLY A 137 19.44 -12.61 -26.51
CA GLY A 137 18.88 -13.53 -27.51
C GLY A 137 18.15 -14.74 -26.93
N SER A 138 18.71 -15.43 -25.93
CA SER A 138 18.10 -16.57 -25.25
C SER A 138 18.44 -16.56 -23.75
N MET A 139 17.60 -17.22 -22.95
CA MET A 139 17.90 -17.49 -21.54
C MET A 139 19.06 -18.49 -21.33
N ASP A 140 19.50 -19.18 -22.39
CA ASP A 140 20.70 -20.04 -22.35
C ASP A 140 22.00 -19.26 -22.57
N ALA A 141 21.93 -18.01 -23.04
CA ALA A 141 23.09 -17.18 -23.28
C ALA A 141 23.77 -16.74 -21.96
N PRO A 142 25.05 -16.33 -21.97
CA PRO A 142 25.74 -15.86 -20.77
C PRO A 142 24.99 -14.75 -20.05
N GLU A 143 24.96 -14.83 -18.71
CA GLU A 143 24.35 -13.82 -17.84
C GLU A 143 25.23 -12.58 -17.74
N GLN A 144 24.60 -11.41 -17.81
CA GLN A 144 25.21 -10.12 -17.54
C GLN A 144 24.52 -9.49 -16.33
N ILE A 145 25.27 -9.27 -15.25
CA ILE A 145 24.77 -8.56 -14.07
C ILE A 145 24.71 -7.06 -14.36
N LEU A 146 23.54 -6.46 -14.14
CA LEU A 146 23.29 -5.04 -14.30
C LEU A 146 23.61 -4.30 -12.99
N LEU A 147 23.10 -4.83 -11.88
CA LEU A 147 23.24 -4.26 -10.54
C LEU A 147 23.10 -5.40 -9.51
N ASP A 148 24.10 -5.60 -8.65
CA ASP A 148 24.01 -6.46 -7.47
C ASP A 148 23.81 -5.56 -6.25
N GLU A 149 22.58 -5.45 -5.76
CA GLU A 149 22.26 -4.59 -4.62
C GLU A 149 23.01 -5.04 -3.35
N ASN A 150 23.39 -6.31 -3.22
CA ASN A 150 24.11 -6.80 -2.05
C ASN A 150 25.51 -6.20 -1.96
N GLN A 151 26.21 -6.13 -3.09
CA GLN A 151 27.52 -5.46 -3.16
C GLN A 151 27.39 -3.95 -2.93
N GLN A 152 26.31 -3.33 -3.42
CA GLN A 152 26.11 -1.90 -3.22
C GLN A 152 25.71 -1.54 -1.78
N ALA A 153 25.04 -2.45 -1.08
CA ALA A 153 24.59 -2.26 0.30
C ALA A 153 25.71 -2.47 1.34
N GLU A 154 26.89 -2.98 0.95
CA GLU A 154 28.01 -3.21 1.87
C GLU A 154 28.37 -1.94 2.64
N GLY A 155 28.40 -2.03 3.98
CA GLY A 155 28.71 -0.91 4.86
C GLY A 155 27.52 -0.01 5.23
N TYR A 156 26.35 -0.19 4.61
CA TYR A 156 25.14 0.58 4.92
C TYR A 156 24.16 -0.21 5.80
N ARG A 157 23.47 0.48 6.71
CA ARG A 157 22.39 -0.09 7.53
C ARG A 157 21.04 -0.16 6.79
N TYR A 158 20.88 0.68 5.78
CA TYR A 158 19.73 0.75 4.91
C TYR A 158 20.24 0.91 3.48
N TYR A 159 19.60 0.23 2.54
CA TYR A 159 19.89 0.36 1.12
C TYR A 159 18.63 0.11 0.33
N ASP A 160 18.28 1.07 -0.52
CA ASP A 160 17.17 0.97 -1.46
C ASP A 160 17.60 1.44 -2.84
N THR A 161 17.18 0.70 -3.85
CA THR A 161 17.31 1.12 -5.25
C THR A 161 15.94 1.55 -5.75
N GLY A 162 15.78 2.85 -6.00
CA GLY A 162 14.49 3.42 -6.40
C GLY A 162 14.13 3.06 -7.84
N THR A 163 14.81 3.68 -8.79
CA THR A 163 14.54 3.50 -10.22
C THR A 163 15.70 2.80 -10.92
N ILE A 164 15.37 1.90 -11.84
CA ILE A 164 16.32 1.23 -12.74
C ILE A 164 15.78 1.35 -14.17
N LYS A 165 16.53 2.00 -15.05
CA LYS A 165 16.15 2.21 -16.46
C LYS A 165 17.33 1.97 -17.38
N VAL A 166 17.15 1.02 -18.29
CA VAL A 166 18.12 0.75 -19.36
C VAL A 166 17.90 1.74 -20.50
N SER A 167 18.98 2.22 -21.11
CA SER A 167 18.91 3.10 -22.28
C SER A 167 18.27 2.38 -23.48
N PRO A 168 17.69 3.12 -24.44
CA PRO A 168 17.01 2.53 -25.60
C PRO A 168 17.89 1.60 -26.46
N ASP A 169 19.20 1.88 -26.54
CA ASP A 169 20.18 1.03 -27.21
C ASP A 169 20.71 -0.13 -26.35
N HIS A 170 20.19 -0.29 -25.13
CA HIS A 170 20.58 -1.29 -24.15
C HIS A 170 22.05 -1.23 -23.69
N ARG A 171 22.74 -0.10 -23.84
CA ARG A 171 24.15 0.04 -23.44
C ARG A 171 24.37 0.65 -22.06
N LEU A 172 23.44 1.48 -21.59
CA LEU A 172 23.57 2.21 -20.33
C LEU A 172 22.46 1.81 -19.36
N LEU A 173 22.76 1.92 -18.07
CA LEU A 173 21.82 1.71 -16.96
C LEU A 173 21.80 2.98 -16.11
N ALA A 174 20.69 3.69 -16.10
CA ALA A 174 20.40 4.70 -15.09
C ALA A 174 19.80 4.00 -13.87
N PHE A 175 20.34 4.28 -12.69
CA PHE A 175 19.81 3.74 -11.44
C PHE A 175 19.89 4.76 -10.31
N THR A 176 18.95 4.70 -9.36
CA THR A 176 18.90 5.62 -8.21
C THR A 176 19.03 4.89 -6.89
N VAL A 177 19.74 5.46 -5.91
CA VAL A 177 20.05 4.80 -4.62
C VAL A 177 19.78 5.71 -3.42
N ASP A 178 19.14 5.18 -2.38
CA ASP A 178 18.98 5.78 -1.04
C ASP A 178 19.60 4.84 0.02
N THR A 179 20.43 5.39 0.90
CA THR A 179 21.11 4.64 1.98
C THR A 179 20.64 5.04 3.38
N THR A 180 19.58 5.83 3.48
CA THR A 180 19.07 6.45 4.71
C THR A 180 17.61 6.15 5.00
N GLY A 181 16.81 5.84 3.97
CA GLY A 181 15.37 5.66 4.06
C GLY A 181 14.59 6.98 4.02
N ALA A 182 15.24 8.10 3.73
CA ALA A 182 14.62 9.41 3.62
C ALA A 182 14.00 9.68 2.24
N GLU A 183 14.06 8.72 1.31
CA GLU A 183 13.55 8.84 -0.07
C GLU A 183 14.23 9.94 -0.89
N TYR A 184 15.41 10.43 -0.45
CA TYR A 184 16.33 11.18 -1.30
C TYR A 184 17.29 10.22 -1.97
N TYR A 185 17.24 10.17 -3.30
CA TYR A 185 18.09 9.27 -4.07
C TYR A 185 19.25 9.99 -4.74
N THR A 186 20.30 9.24 -5.03
CA THR A 186 21.35 9.62 -5.97
C THR A 186 21.12 8.90 -7.30
N LEU A 187 20.95 9.63 -8.40
CA LEU A 187 20.99 9.08 -9.77
C LEU A 187 22.44 8.86 -10.22
N MET A 188 22.71 7.68 -10.74
CA MET A 188 23.99 7.28 -11.31
C MET A 188 23.77 6.56 -12.64
N VAL A 189 24.80 6.55 -13.49
CA VAL A 189 24.77 5.87 -14.79
C VAL A 189 25.89 4.83 -14.86
N ARG A 190 25.58 3.62 -15.32
CA ARG A 190 26.55 2.54 -15.55
C ARG A 190 26.60 2.19 -17.04
N ASP A 191 27.80 2.11 -17.59
CA ASP A 191 28.04 1.52 -18.90
C ASP A 191 28.03 -0.01 -18.76
N LEU A 192 27.05 -0.66 -19.38
CA LEU A 192 26.87 -2.10 -19.28
C LEU A 192 27.92 -2.87 -20.09
N SER A 193 28.51 -2.29 -21.13
CA SER A 193 29.56 -2.95 -21.91
C SER A 193 30.86 -3.09 -21.13
N SER A 194 31.22 -2.09 -20.34
CA SER A 194 32.42 -2.09 -19.50
C SER A 194 32.19 -2.51 -18.05
N GLY A 195 30.93 -2.48 -17.59
CA GLY A 195 30.55 -2.70 -16.19
C GLY A 195 30.84 -1.51 -15.26
N LYS A 196 31.40 -0.41 -15.77
CA LYS A 196 31.82 0.74 -14.95
C LYS A 196 30.69 1.72 -14.72
N VAL A 197 30.58 2.24 -13.49
CA VAL A 197 29.78 3.43 -13.19
C VAL A 197 30.50 4.64 -13.77
N LEU A 198 29.78 5.45 -14.55
CA LEU A 198 30.27 6.67 -15.18
C LEU A 198 30.40 7.79 -14.14
N PRO A 199 31.16 8.88 -14.43
CA PRO A 199 31.23 10.05 -13.55
C PRO A 199 29.89 10.78 -13.34
N ASP A 200 28.90 10.50 -14.19
CA ASP A 200 27.56 11.08 -14.13
C ASP A 200 26.85 10.71 -12.81
N ARG A 201 26.62 11.73 -11.99
CA ARG A 201 26.01 11.63 -10.66
C ARG A 201 25.14 12.86 -10.41
N VAL A 202 23.90 12.64 -9.98
CA VAL A 202 22.98 13.69 -9.55
C VAL A 202 22.42 13.32 -8.17
N ASP A 203 22.71 14.14 -7.17
CA ASP A 203 22.19 13.97 -5.81
C ASP A 203 20.79 14.58 -5.67
N SER A 204 20.05 14.17 -4.64
CA SER A 204 18.73 14.71 -4.28
C SER A 204 17.68 14.62 -5.40
N VAL A 205 17.67 13.50 -6.11
CA VAL A 205 16.59 13.15 -7.05
C VAL A 205 15.53 12.30 -6.36
N HIS A 206 14.37 12.15 -7.00
CA HIS A 206 13.29 11.31 -6.51
C HIS A 206 12.99 10.15 -7.49
N PHE A 207 11.74 9.69 -7.55
CA PHE A 207 11.38 8.43 -8.21
C PHE A 207 11.42 8.46 -9.74
N ALA A 208 11.12 9.57 -10.40
CA ALA A 208 10.93 9.57 -11.86
C ALA A 208 12.24 9.77 -12.62
N VAL A 209 12.57 8.82 -13.51
CA VAL A 209 13.70 8.91 -14.44
C VAL A 209 13.30 8.35 -15.81
N ALA A 210 13.59 9.08 -16.88
CA ALA A 210 13.31 8.70 -18.25
C ALA A 210 14.50 8.96 -19.20
N TRP A 211 14.87 7.95 -19.99
CA TRP A 211 15.80 8.13 -21.10
C TRP A 211 15.12 8.78 -22.30
N ALA A 212 15.79 9.74 -22.92
CA ALA A 212 15.54 10.12 -24.30
C ALA A 212 16.05 9.03 -25.26
N THR A 213 15.57 9.01 -26.51
CA THR A 213 15.99 8.01 -27.52
C THR A 213 17.31 8.32 -28.21
N ASP A 214 17.97 9.42 -27.85
CA ASP A 214 19.32 9.73 -28.30
C ASP A 214 20.43 9.03 -27.50
N ASN A 215 20.05 8.26 -26.46
CA ASN A 215 20.96 7.55 -25.54
C ASN A 215 21.98 8.47 -24.84
N ARG A 216 21.67 9.77 -24.76
CA ARG A 216 22.56 10.80 -24.19
C ARG A 216 21.89 11.67 -23.13
N HIS A 217 20.58 11.84 -23.20
CA HIS A 217 19.86 12.65 -22.22
C HIS A 217 18.97 11.81 -21.31
N LEU A 218 19.00 12.18 -20.03
CA LEU A 218 18.10 11.69 -18.99
C LEU A 218 17.23 12.86 -18.52
N LEU A 219 15.96 12.57 -18.27
CA LEU A 219 15.07 13.47 -17.55
C LEU A 219 14.77 12.86 -16.19
N TYR A 220 14.72 13.69 -15.16
CA TYR A 220 14.46 13.23 -13.80
C TYR A 220 13.69 14.28 -13.00
N THR A 221 13.01 13.84 -11.93
CA THR A 221 12.39 14.76 -10.97
C THR A 221 13.39 15.22 -9.91
N ALA A 222 13.35 16.52 -9.63
CA ALA A 222 13.98 17.12 -8.47
C ALA A 222 12.90 17.72 -7.57
N VAL A 223 13.21 17.80 -6.28
CA VAL A 223 12.22 18.12 -5.24
C VAL A 223 12.42 19.51 -4.62
N ASP A 224 11.34 20.07 -4.08
CA ASP A 224 11.38 21.28 -3.26
C ASP A 224 11.74 21.01 -1.79
N SER A 225 11.68 22.05 -0.95
CA SER A 225 12.00 21.95 0.48
C SER A 225 11.03 21.05 1.27
N ALA A 226 9.85 20.76 0.73
CA ALA A 226 8.86 19.85 1.30
C ALA A 226 8.92 18.46 0.62
N GLN A 227 10.01 18.13 -0.09
CA GLN A 227 10.17 16.86 -0.81
C GLN A 227 9.15 16.61 -1.93
N ARG A 228 8.45 17.63 -2.41
CA ARG A 228 7.52 17.50 -3.54
C ARG A 228 8.28 17.54 -4.86
N ASP A 229 7.95 16.65 -5.79
CA ASP A 229 8.46 16.65 -7.17
C ASP A 229 7.98 17.89 -7.94
N ASP A 230 8.71 18.99 -7.82
CA ASP A 230 8.31 20.29 -8.37
C ASP A 230 9.06 20.69 -9.64
N LYS A 231 10.16 19.99 -9.97
CA LYS A 231 10.97 20.27 -11.16
C LYS A 231 11.24 19.02 -11.98
N ILE A 232 11.15 19.15 -13.30
CA ILE A 232 11.78 18.22 -14.24
C ILE A 232 13.08 18.84 -14.71
N MET A 233 14.16 18.11 -14.51
CA MET A 233 15.51 18.46 -14.94
C MET A 233 15.93 17.57 -16.10
N ARG A 234 16.82 18.07 -16.98
CA ARG A 234 17.45 17.28 -18.04
C ARG A 234 18.96 17.26 -17.84
N HIS A 235 19.47 16.05 -17.63
CA HIS A 235 20.89 15.74 -17.55
C HIS A 235 21.42 15.32 -18.92
N ALA A 236 22.59 15.84 -19.30
CA ALA A 236 23.34 15.40 -20.47
C ALA A 236 24.59 14.63 -20.04
N LEU A 237 24.75 13.40 -20.52
CA LEU A 237 25.88 12.56 -20.14
C LEU A 237 27.23 13.23 -20.42
N GLY A 238 28.17 13.03 -19.49
CA GLY A 238 29.52 13.61 -19.48
C GLY A 238 29.57 15.05 -18.95
N THR A 239 28.48 15.59 -18.41
CA THR A 239 28.44 16.94 -17.85
C THR A 239 28.21 16.93 -16.34
N ALA A 240 28.63 17.98 -15.65
CA ALA A 240 28.36 18.11 -14.22
C ALA A 240 26.88 18.43 -13.98
N ALA A 241 26.26 17.86 -12.94
CA ALA A 241 24.86 18.07 -12.58
C ALA A 241 24.47 19.55 -12.42
N SER A 242 25.42 20.41 -12.04
CA SER A 242 25.21 21.87 -11.95
C SER A 242 24.94 22.55 -13.31
N LYS A 243 25.14 21.83 -14.43
CA LYS A 243 24.83 22.29 -15.79
C LYS A 243 23.50 21.73 -16.30
N ASP A 244 22.79 20.94 -15.50
CA ASP A 244 21.52 20.35 -15.89
C ASP A 244 20.47 21.44 -16.13
N VAL A 245 19.64 21.23 -17.14
CA VAL A 245 18.69 22.23 -17.61
C VAL A 245 17.34 21.99 -16.94
N LEU A 246 16.79 23.03 -16.29
CA LEU A 246 15.40 23.03 -15.86
C LEU A 246 14.48 22.99 -17.08
N VAL A 247 13.71 21.89 -17.21
CA VAL A 247 12.79 21.67 -18.32
C VAL A 247 11.38 22.15 -17.98
N PHE A 248 10.92 21.85 -16.77
CA PHE A 248 9.58 22.18 -16.30
C PHE A 248 9.62 22.47 -14.80
N HIS A 249 8.83 23.45 -14.34
CA HIS A 249 8.67 23.78 -12.93
C HIS A 249 7.18 23.93 -12.61
N GLU A 250 6.72 23.25 -11.57
CA GLU A 250 5.35 23.31 -11.06
C GLU A 250 5.29 24.16 -9.78
N PRO A 251 4.85 25.43 -9.89
CA PRO A 251 4.78 26.31 -8.73
C PRO A 251 3.58 26.03 -7.82
N ASN A 252 2.56 25.29 -8.28
CA ASN A 252 1.40 24.97 -7.45
C ASN A 252 1.73 23.77 -6.55
N VAL A 253 1.77 24.01 -5.24
CA VAL A 253 2.08 23.02 -4.20
C VAL A 253 1.13 21.82 -4.16
N LEU A 254 -0.05 21.91 -4.77
CA LEU A 254 -0.99 20.79 -4.88
C LEU A 254 -0.58 19.76 -5.93
N PHE A 255 0.32 20.12 -6.84
CA PHE A 255 0.66 19.32 -8.02
C PHE A 255 2.05 18.71 -7.87
N GLU A 256 2.21 17.48 -8.33
CA GLU A 256 3.48 16.77 -8.43
C GLU A 256 3.82 16.50 -9.90
N LEU A 257 5.12 16.37 -10.18
CA LEU A 257 5.64 16.12 -11.51
C LEU A 257 6.05 14.66 -11.70
N GLY A 258 5.65 14.09 -12.84
CA GLY A 258 6.14 12.82 -13.34
C GLY A 258 6.78 12.97 -14.71
N VAL A 259 7.73 12.08 -15.05
CA VAL A 259 8.31 11.99 -16.40
C VAL A 259 8.48 10.54 -16.83
N TRP A 260 8.07 10.23 -18.06
CA TRP A 260 8.22 8.90 -18.65
C TRP A 260 8.35 8.96 -20.16
N ARG A 261 8.59 7.79 -20.78
CA ARG A 261 8.65 7.61 -22.23
C ARG A 261 7.51 6.69 -22.67
N SER A 262 6.90 6.96 -23.82
CA SER A 262 5.89 6.10 -24.44
C SER A 262 6.47 4.70 -24.70
N LYS A 263 5.62 3.66 -24.63
CA LYS A 263 6.04 2.26 -24.81
C LYS A 263 6.66 2.00 -26.20
N ASP A 264 6.19 2.72 -27.21
CA ASP A 264 6.70 2.66 -28.57
C ASP A 264 7.86 3.64 -28.85
N ASP A 265 8.42 4.24 -27.79
CA ASP A 265 9.63 5.06 -27.80
C ASP A 265 9.53 6.39 -28.57
N ARG A 266 8.32 6.78 -29.01
CA ARG A 266 8.11 7.99 -29.82
C ARG A 266 8.12 9.27 -29.01
N PHE A 267 7.57 9.28 -27.81
CA PHE A 267 7.37 10.49 -27.03
C PHE A 267 7.92 10.39 -25.62
N LEU A 268 8.49 11.49 -25.13
CA LEU A 268 8.61 11.76 -23.70
C LEU A 268 7.35 12.49 -23.24
N PHE A 269 6.89 12.18 -22.04
CA PHE A 269 5.78 12.82 -21.37
C PHE A 269 6.24 13.43 -20.05
N ILE A 270 5.74 14.63 -19.74
CA ILE A 270 5.76 15.21 -18.41
C ILE A 270 4.31 15.34 -17.97
N GLU A 271 3.99 14.89 -16.78
CA GLU A 271 2.68 15.13 -16.15
C GLU A 271 2.86 16.03 -14.95
N SER A 272 1.99 17.03 -14.84
CA SER A 272 1.71 17.75 -13.60
C SER A 272 0.34 17.31 -13.13
N SER A 273 0.25 16.68 -11.96
CA SER A 273 -1.01 16.14 -11.44
C SER A 273 -1.21 16.41 -9.94
N SER A 274 -2.46 16.70 -9.57
CA SER A 274 -2.95 16.71 -8.19
C SER A 274 -3.93 15.54 -7.99
N PHE A 275 -4.60 15.44 -6.84
CA PHE A 275 -5.64 14.42 -6.62
C PHE A 275 -6.88 14.61 -7.51
N THR A 276 -7.08 15.81 -8.04
CA THR A 276 -8.29 16.21 -8.76
C THR A 276 -8.03 16.58 -10.22
N SER A 277 -6.81 16.95 -10.59
CA SER A 277 -6.53 17.59 -11.89
C SER A 277 -5.21 17.11 -12.50
N SER A 278 -5.15 17.01 -13.82
CA SER A 278 -3.94 16.63 -14.57
C SER A 278 -3.62 17.60 -15.70
N GLU A 279 -2.33 17.71 -16.05
CA GLU A 279 -1.83 18.36 -17.26
C GLU A 279 -0.62 17.59 -17.80
N THR A 280 -0.74 17.04 -19.01
CA THR A 280 0.33 16.32 -19.67
C THR A 280 0.95 17.15 -20.80
N HIS A 281 2.27 17.22 -20.81
CA HIS A 281 3.09 17.75 -21.88
C HIS A 281 3.81 16.60 -22.57
N PHE A 282 4.10 16.75 -23.87
CA PHE A 282 4.84 15.76 -24.64
C PHE A 282 5.86 16.39 -25.58
N LEU A 283 6.88 15.60 -25.92
CA LEU A 283 7.98 15.95 -26.79
C LEU A 283 8.43 14.70 -27.56
N ASP A 284 8.91 14.86 -28.79
CA ASP A 284 9.57 13.77 -29.53
C ASP A 284 10.81 13.29 -28.76
N ALA A 285 10.83 12.01 -28.38
CA ALA A 285 11.89 11.46 -27.53
C ALA A 285 13.28 11.50 -28.19
N SER A 286 13.35 11.61 -29.52
CA SER A 286 14.61 11.70 -30.28
C SER A 286 15.20 13.10 -30.30
N ARG A 287 14.43 14.11 -29.87
CA ARG A 287 14.82 15.52 -29.83
C ARG A 287 14.60 16.06 -28.41
N PRO A 288 15.33 15.58 -27.39
CA PRO A 288 15.08 15.91 -25.99
C PRO A 288 15.34 17.39 -25.64
N THR A 289 15.94 18.16 -26.56
CA THR A 289 16.13 19.62 -26.48
C THR A 289 15.08 20.43 -27.23
N GLY A 290 14.09 19.75 -27.83
CA GLY A 290 13.01 20.39 -28.57
C GLY A 290 11.96 21.07 -27.69
N ARG A 291 10.88 21.51 -28.33
CA ARG A 291 9.78 22.24 -27.68
C ARG A 291 8.71 21.27 -27.17
N TRP A 292 8.41 21.35 -25.88
CA TRP A 292 7.28 20.68 -25.26
C TRP A 292 5.94 21.24 -25.74
N ARG A 293 4.98 20.34 -25.95
CA ARG A 293 3.60 20.66 -26.36
C ARG A 293 2.65 20.12 -25.31
N VAL A 294 1.65 20.92 -24.94
CA VAL A 294 0.60 20.48 -24.04
C VAL A 294 -0.40 19.57 -24.79
N VAL A 295 -0.86 18.50 -24.15
CA VAL A 295 -1.98 17.68 -24.62
C VAL A 295 -3.29 18.45 -24.39
N GLN A 296 -3.58 18.74 -23.12
CA GLN A 296 -4.73 19.53 -22.68
C GLN A 296 -4.34 20.37 -21.45
N PRO A 297 -4.44 21.71 -21.52
CA PRO A 297 -4.19 22.55 -20.34
C PRO A 297 -5.04 22.12 -19.14
N ARG A 298 -4.49 22.26 -17.93
CA ARG A 298 -5.18 21.87 -16.69
C ARG A 298 -6.57 22.49 -16.61
N THR A 299 -7.52 21.69 -16.15
CA THR A 299 -8.89 22.11 -15.85
C THR A 299 -9.25 21.51 -14.49
N PRO A 300 -9.85 22.26 -13.56
CA PRO A 300 -10.26 21.71 -12.27
C PRO A 300 -11.11 20.45 -12.45
N GLU A 301 -10.88 19.46 -11.60
CA GLU A 301 -11.59 18.16 -11.57
C GLU A 301 -11.43 17.29 -12.83
N LEU A 302 -10.51 17.65 -13.74
CA LEU A 302 -10.20 16.86 -14.92
C LEU A 302 -8.93 16.04 -14.71
N LEU A 303 -9.10 14.76 -14.42
CA LEU A 303 -8.04 13.76 -14.43
C LEU A 303 -7.92 13.14 -15.81
N TYR A 304 -6.70 13.07 -16.32
CA TYR A 304 -6.40 12.29 -17.50
C TYR A 304 -4.95 11.80 -17.55
N ASN A 305 -4.76 10.62 -18.12
CA ASN A 305 -3.45 10.07 -18.45
C ASN A 305 -3.35 9.78 -19.96
N VAL A 306 -2.14 9.86 -20.50
CA VAL A 306 -1.90 9.81 -21.95
C VAL A 306 -0.93 8.69 -22.30
N MET A 307 -1.34 7.85 -23.25
CA MET A 307 -0.45 6.90 -23.93
C MET A 307 -0.45 7.16 -25.43
N HIS A 308 0.58 6.68 -26.13
CA HIS A 308 0.66 6.77 -27.58
C HIS A 308 0.49 5.39 -28.23
N GLN A 309 -0.39 5.30 -29.22
CA GLN A 309 -0.63 4.08 -29.99
C GLN A 309 -0.86 4.44 -31.46
N ASN A 310 -0.04 3.92 -32.37
CA ASN A 310 -0.23 4.03 -33.83
C ASN A 310 -0.55 5.46 -34.34
N GLY A 311 0.18 6.48 -33.87
CA GLY A 311 0.03 7.87 -34.36
C GLY A 311 -1.13 8.65 -33.74
N ARG A 312 -1.81 8.08 -32.73
CA ARG A 312 -2.82 8.76 -31.92
C ARG A 312 -2.48 8.67 -30.44
N PHE A 313 -3.01 9.59 -29.65
CA PHE A 313 -3.02 9.48 -28.21
C PHE A 313 -4.27 8.78 -27.73
N LEU A 314 -4.11 7.86 -26.79
CA LEU A 314 -5.16 7.30 -25.98
C LEU A 314 -5.23 8.12 -24.68
N ILE A 315 -6.42 8.56 -24.31
CA ILE A 315 -6.66 9.45 -23.18
C ILE A 315 -7.58 8.74 -22.19
N HIS A 316 -7.03 8.24 -21.10
CA HIS A 316 -7.80 7.67 -20.00
C HIS A 316 -8.25 8.79 -19.07
N THR A 317 -9.56 9.09 -18.98
CA THR A 317 -10.03 10.33 -18.36
C THR A 317 -11.39 10.21 -17.67
N ASN A 318 -11.62 11.07 -16.67
CA ASN A 318 -12.92 11.28 -16.02
C ASN A 318 -13.78 12.37 -16.68
N ALA A 319 -13.39 12.87 -17.87
CA ALA A 319 -14.09 13.94 -18.58
C ALA A 319 -15.60 13.66 -18.73
N ASP A 320 -16.39 14.74 -18.77
CA ASP A 320 -17.84 14.70 -19.01
C ASP A 320 -18.62 13.95 -17.92
N GLY A 321 -18.11 13.94 -16.68
CA GLY A 321 -18.74 13.28 -15.53
C GLY A 321 -18.52 11.76 -15.48
N ALA A 322 -17.55 11.24 -16.24
CA ALA A 322 -17.20 9.82 -16.25
C ALA A 322 -16.40 9.42 -14.99
N SER A 323 -17.05 9.37 -13.81
CA SER A 323 -16.34 9.12 -12.54
C SER A 323 -15.55 7.81 -12.54
N ASN A 324 -16.05 6.76 -13.19
CA ASN A 324 -15.35 5.48 -13.34
C ASN A 324 -14.41 5.43 -14.55
N PHE A 325 -14.05 6.61 -15.06
CA PHE A 325 -13.23 6.84 -16.22
C PHE A 325 -13.80 6.26 -17.52
N LYS A 326 -13.29 6.79 -18.63
CA LYS A 326 -13.52 6.32 -19.98
C LYS A 326 -12.22 6.42 -20.77
N LEU A 327 -12.20 5.80 -21.95
CA LEU A 327 -11.07 5.92 -22.86
C LEU A 327 -11.47 6.73 -24.08
N MET A 328 -10.74 7.79 -24.33
CA MET A 328 -10.87 8.63 -25.51
C MET A 328 -9.62 8.47 -26.40
N GLU A 329 -9.69 8.97 -27.63
CA GLU A 329 -8.55 9.10 -28.51
C GLU A 329 -8.46 10.52 -29.11
N ALA A 330 -7.23 10.95 -29.41
CA ALA A 330 -6.96 12.26 -30.00
C ALA A 330 -5.81 12.18 -31.02
N PRO A 331 -5.84 12.97 -32.12
CA PRO A 331 -4.69 13.08 -33.03
C PRO A 331 -3.49 13.74 -32.33
N VAL A 332 -2.27 13.21 -32.53
CA VAL A 332 -1.04 13.81 -31.97
C VAL A 332 -0.80 15.26 -32.47
N ALA A 333 -1.28 15.57 -33.67
CA ALA A 333 -1.17 16.91 -34.26
C ALA A 333 -2.06 17.95 -33.56
N ASP A 334 -3.25 17.57 -33.07
CA ASP A 334 -4.21 18.44 -32.35
C ASP A 334 -4.84 17.66 -31.18
N PRO A 335 -4.12 17.49 -30.07
CA PRO A 335 -4.50 16.57 -28.99
C PRO A 335 -5.45 17.18 -27.95
N ALA A 336 -5.86 18.43 -28.14
CA ALA A 336 -6.73 19.14 -27.20
C ALA A 336 -8.10 18.47 -27.04
N ARG A 337 -8.73 18.63 -25.86
CA ARG A 337 -9.99 17.95 -25.50
C ARG A 337 -11.12 18.14 -26.51
N LYS A 338 -11.16 19.28 -27.21
CA LYS A 338 -12.11 19.54 -28.33
C LYS A 338 -12.05 18.51 -29.47
N ARG A 339 -10.97 17.73 -29.57
CA ARG A 339 -10.74 16.68 -30.57
C ARG A 339 -10.85 15.27 -30.01
N TRP A 340 -11.09 15.13 -28.71
CA TRP A 340 -11.22 13.81 -28.09
C TRP A 340 -12.46 13.11 -28.64
N LYS A 341 -12.28 11.88 -29.07
CA LYS A 341 -13.35 10.99 -29.54
C LYS A 341 -13.43 9.79 -28.62
N GLU A 342 -14.64 9.39 -28.27
CA GLU A 342 -14.84 8.25 -27.37
C GLU A 342 -14.46 6.94 -28.07
N LEU A 343 -13.67 6.12 -27.37
CA LEU A 343 -13.25 4.79 -27.81
C LEU A 343 -13.88 3.70 -26.93
N ILE A 344 -13.78 3.86 -25.61
CA ILE A 344 -14.47 3.02 -24.62
C ILE A 344 -15.36 3.93 -23.76
N PRO A 345 -16.69 3.75 -23.77
CA PRO A 345 -17.61 4.58 -23.00
C PRO A 345 -17.50 4.35 -21.49
N HIS A 346 -17.92 5.36 -20.73
CA HIS A 346 -18.09 5.26 -19.28
C HIS A 346 -19.15 4.22 -18.89
N ARG A 347 -18.94 3.55 -17.75
CA ARG A 347 -19.93 2.64 -17.14
C ARG A 347 -19.99 2.84 -15.62
N ASP A 348 -21.19 3.07 -15.10
CA ASP A 348 -21.41 3.38 -13.68
C ASP A 348 -20.98 2.26 -12.72
N SER A 349 -21.03 1.00 -13.16
CA SER A 349 -20.64 -0.16 -12.34
C SER A 349 -19.19 -0.64 -12.54
N VAL A 350 -18.47 -0.08 -13.52
CA VAL A 350 -17.16 -0.58 -13.93
C VAL A 350 -16.13 0.54 -13.98
N LEU A 351 -15.22 0.54 -13.00
CA LEU A 351 -14.04 1.39 -13.04
C LEU A 351 -13.06 0.89 -14.09
N LEU A 352 -12.74 1.74 -15.06
CA LEU A 352 -11.56 1.54 -15.90
C LEU A 352 -10.35 2.00 -15.07
N GLU A 353 -9.55 1.04 -14.58
CA GLU A 353 -8.34 1.35 -13.80
C GLU A 353 -7.17 1.76 -14.70
N GLY A 354 -7.29 1.49 -16.00
CA GLY A 354 -6.37 1.92 -17.03
C GLY A 354 -6.18 0.86 -18.09
N VAL A 355 -5.15 1.09 -18.91
CA VAL A 355 -5.10 0.53 -20.25
C VAL A 355 -3.65 0.18 -20.59
N GLU A 356 -3.47 -0.89 -21.35
CA GLU A 356 -2.18 -1.31 -21.90
C GLU A 356 -2.30 -1.38 -23.42
N GLU A 357 -1.49 -0.56 -24.08
CA GLU A 357 -1.46 -0.38 -25.52
C GLU A 357 -0.40 -1.29 -26.17
N PHE A 358 -0.81 -2.02 -27.20
CA PHE A 358 0.06 -2.78 -28.11
C PHE A 358 -0.19 -2.31 -29.54
N ARG A 359 0.66 -2.71 -30.50
CA ARG A 359 0.47 -2.34 -31.91
C ARG A 359 -0.89 -2.74 -32.45
N ASP A 360 -1.34 -3.96 -32.18
CA ASP A 360 -2.57 -4.54 -32.77
C ASP A 360 -3.68 -4.76 -31.73
N TRP A 361 -3.39 -4.53 -30.45
CA TRP A 361 -4.27 -4.84 -29.32
C TRP A 361 -4.40 -3.68 -28.33
N LEU A 362 -5.54 -3.64 -27.67
CA LEU A 362 -5.82 -2.78 -26.53
C LEU A 362 -6.31 -3.65 -25.38
N VAL A 363 -5.64 -3.57 -24.25
CA VAL A 363 -6.03 -4.31 -23.04
C VAL A 363 -6.52 -3.32 -21.99
N LEU A 364 -7.68 -3.61 -21.42
CA LEU A 364 -8.38 -2.77 -20.46
C LEU A 364 -8.38 -3.50 -19.11
N PHE A 365 -7.85 -2.83 -18.09
CA PHE A 365 -7.92 -3.30 -16.71
C PHE A 365 -9.12 -2.65 -16.05
N GLU A 366 -10.09 -3.48 -15.71
CA GLU A 366 -11.39 -3.05 -15.23
C GLU A 366 -11.62 -3.58 -13.82
N ARG A 367 -12.43 -2.86 -13.05
CA ARG A 367 -12.89 -3.31 -11.74
C ARG A 367 -14.40 -3.20 -11.65
N GLU A 368 -15.02 -4.30 -11.22
CA GLU A 368 -16.45 -4.39 -10.99
C GLU A 368 -16.70 -5.33 -9.81
N ARG A 369 -17.59 -4.93 -8.89
CA ARG A 369 -17.95 -5.72 -7.69
C ARG A 369 -16.71 -6.21 -6.90
N ALA A 370 -15.71 -5.34 -6.75
CA ALA A 370 -14.47 -5.62 -6.04
C ALA A 370 -13.63 -6.77 -6.61
N LEU A 371 -13.73 -7.01 -7.93
CA LEU A 371 -12.88 -7.90 -8.70
C LEU A 371 -12.23 -7.17 -9.87
N ARG A 372 -10.95 -7.45 -10.09
CA ARG A 372 -10.22 -6.97 -11.27
C ARG A 372 -10.43 -7.90 -12.45
N ARG A 373 -10.62 -7.34 -13.63
CA ARG A 373 -10.91 -8.05 -14.88
C ARG A 373 -10.01 -7.52 -15.99
N ILE A 374 -9.65 -8.41 -16.91
CA ILE A 374 -8.92 -8.05 -18.13
C ILE A 374 -9.89 -8.18 -19.29
N ARG A 375 -10.13 -7.08 -20.01
CA ARG A 375 -10.81 -7.08 -21.31
C ARG A 375 -9.79 -6.82 -22.41
N VAL A 376 -9.76 -7.67 -23.42
CA VAL A 376 -8.85 -7.58 -24.55
C VAL A 376 -9.66 -7.21 -25.79
N ARG A 377 -9.20 -6.18 -26.52
CA ARG A 377 -9.80 -5.69 -27.76
C ARG A 377 -8.77 -5.74 -28.89
N HIS A 378 -9.14 -6.33 -30.01
CA HIS A 378 -8.35 -6.27 -31.24
C HIS A 378 -8.66 -4.98 -32.01
N LEU A 379 -7.64 -4.27 -32.49
CA LEU A 379 -7.84 -2.93 -33.06
C LEU A 379 -8.44 -2.95 -34.47
N ARG A 380 -8.21 -3.99 -35.26
CA ARG A 380 -8.64 -4.03 -36.67
C ARG A 380 -10.14 -4.22 -36.85
N ASP A 381 -10.73 -5.11 -36.06
CA ASP A 381 -12.15 -5.51 -36.17
C ASP A 381 -12.96 -5.19 -34.91
N SER A 382 -12.32 -4.57 -33.90
CA SER A 382 -12.93 -4.27 -32.60
C SER A 382 -13.51 -5.50 -31.89
N ALA A 383 -13.04 -6.72 -32.21
CA ALA A 383 -13.43 -7.91 -31.48
C ALA A 383 -12.92 -7.84 -30.02
N GLU A 384 -13.81 -8.10 -29.08
CA GLU A 384 -13.52 -8.02 -27.63
C GLU A 384 -13.77 -9.36 -26.93
N HIS A 385 -13.03 -9.62 -25.87
CA HIS A 385 -13.28 -10.73 -24.95
C HIS A 385 -12.72 -10.43 -23.56
N TYR A 386 -13.27 -11.12 -22.54
CA TYR A 386 -12.69 -11.14 -21.21
C TYR A 386 -11.75 -12.33 -21.05
N VAL A 387 -10.73 -12.18 -20.20
CA VAL A 387 -9.93 -13.32 -19.71
C VAL A 387 -10.66 -13.93 -18.51
N ASP A 388 -10.94 -15.23 -18.58
CA ASP A 388 -11.64 -15.96 -17.53
C ASP A 388 -10.68 -16.53 -16.47
N PHE A 389 -11.14 -16.55 -15.22
CA PHE A 389 -10.38 -17.04 -14.06
C PHE A 389 -11.20 -18.02 -13.23
N PRO A 390 -10.56 -19.02 -12.59
CA PRO A 390 -11.28 -20.12 -11.95
C PRO A 390 -11.89 -19.79 -10.59
N GLU A 391 -11.37 -18.78 -9.87
CA GLU A 391 -11.85 -18.42 -8.52
C GLU A 391 -12.85 -17.27 -8.57
N SER A 392 -13.79 -17.23 -7.63
CA SER A 392 -14.74 -16.13 -7.49
C SER A 392 -14.18 -14.92 -6.72
N VAL A 393 -13.07 -15.10 -6.01
CA VAL A 393 -12.34 -14.04 -5.31
C VAL A 393 -10.86 -14.19 -5.66
N TYR A 394 -10.36 -13.21 -6.40
CA TYR A 394 -8.97 -13.18 -6.88
C TYR A 394 -8.54 -11.73 -7.14
N THR A 395 -7.26 -11.58 -7.40
CA THR A 395 -6.62 -10.33 -7.79
C THR A 395 -5.80 -10.56 -9.06
N ILE A 396 -5.93 -9.63 -9.99
CA ILE A 396 -5.05 -9.50 -11.15
C ILE A 396 -4.11 -8.35 -10.89
N LEU A 397 -2.82 -8.53 -11.18
CA LEU A 397 -1.84 -7.46 -11.16
C LEU A 397 -1.26 -7.31 -12.58
N ARG A 398 -1.00 -6.06 -12.99
CA ARG A 398 -0.34 -5.81 -14.28
C ARG A 398 1.05 -6.43 -14.26
N GLY A 399 1.42 -7.10 -15.36
CA GLY A 399 2.78 -7.60 -15.58
C GLY A 399 3.64 -6.57 -16.31
N SER A 400 4.91 -6.89 -16.50
CA SER A 400 5.81 -6.09 -17.34
C SER A 400 5.62 -6.47 -18.81
N ASN A 401 5.22 -5.49 -19.64
CA ASN A 401 4.93 -5.63 -21.06
C ASN A 401 5.67 -4.56 -21.90
N PRO A 402 7.01 -4.55 -21.93
CA PRO A 402 7.75 -3.49 -22.62
C PRO A 402 7.73 -3.64 -24.15
N GLU A 403 7.44 -4.83 -24.68
CA GLU A 403 7.34 -5.07 -26.12
C GLU A 403 6.02 -4.51 -26.68
N TYR A 404 6.09 -3.46 -27.49
CA TYR A 404 4.90 -2.88 -28.14
C TYR A 404 4.31 -3.79 -29.23
N GLN A 405 5.16 -4.55 -29.93
CA GLN A 405 4.77 -5.38 -31.08
C GLN A 405 4.66 -6.85 -30.68
N THR A 406 3.65 -7.19 -29.89
CA THR A 406 3.39 -8.55 -29.42
C THR A 406 1.89 -8.85 -29.35
N SER A 407 1.51 -10.13 -29.46
CA SER A 407 0.18 -10.64 -29.11
C SER A 407 0.12 -11.23 -27.71
N THR A 408 1.22 -11.21 -26.96
CA THR A 408 1.31 -11.77 -25.62
C THR A 408 1.14 -10.68 -24.56
N LEU A 409 0.12 -10.83 -23.72
CA LEU A 409 -0.06 -10.04 -22.52
C LEU A 409 0.49 -10.82 -21.32
N ARG A 410 1.46 -10.26 -20.61
CA ARG A 410 1.90 -10.75 -19.30
C ARG A 410 1.13 -10.07 -18.18
N PHE A 411 0.61 -10.88 -17.26
CA PHE A 411 0.00 -10.40 -16.01
C PHE A 411 0.26 -11.38 -14.87
N GLN A 412 -0.10 -10.98 -13.65
CA GLN A 412 -0.03 -11.85 -12.49
C GLN A 412 -1.43 -12.10 -11.93
N TYR A 413 -1.64 -13.31 -11.43
CA TYR A 413 -2.87 -13.78 -10.82
C TYR A 413 -2.57 -14.29 -9.42
N THR A 414 -3.43 -13.97 -8.46
CA THR A 414 -3.35 -14.48 -7.09
C THR A 414 -4.73 -14.45 -6.44
N SER A 415 -4.89 -15.20 -5.35
CA SER A 415 -6.02 -15.09 -4.43
C SER A 415 -5.50 -15.31 -3.01
N LEU A 416 -6.34 -15.19 -1.98
CA LEU A 416 -5.92 -15.51 -0.62
C LEU A 416 -5.50 -16.99 -0.42
N ILE A 417 -5.79 -17.87 -1.39
CA ILE A 417 -5.41 -19.29 -1.37
C ILE A 417 -4.65 -19.74 -2.64
N THR A 418 -4.27 -18.81 -3.51
CA THR A 418 -3.49 -19.13 -4.71
C THR A 418 -2.23 -18.28 -4.74
N PRO A 419 -1.05 -18.88 -4.52
CA PRO A 419 0.23 -18.19 -4.62
C PRO A 419 0.38 -17.45 -5.94
N GLN A 420 1.13 -16.33 -5.90
CA GLN A 420 1.29 -15.45 -7.03
C GLN A 420 1.77 -16.20 -8.27
N SER A 421 1.02 -16.07 -9.35
CA SER A 421 1.22 -16.81 -10.59
C SER A 421 1.39 -15.84 -11.74
N VAL A 422 2.51 -15.93 -12.46
CA VAL A 422 2.78 -15.14 -13.66
C VAL A 422 2.27 -15.91 -14.87
N TYR A 423 1.40 -15.27 -15.65
CA TYR A 423 0.83 -15.82 -16.86
C TYR A 423 1.23 -14.99 -18.07
N ASP A 424 1.51 -15.69 -19.17
CA ASP A 424 1.51 -15.14 -20.52
C ASP A 424 0.17 -15.53 -21.17
N TYR A 425 -0.54 -14.54 -21.70
CA TYR A 425 -1.81 -14.73 -22.39
C TYR A 425 -1.65 -14.37 -23.86
N ASP A 426 -1.79 -15.37 -24.72
CA ASP A 426 -1.90 -15.14 -26.15
C ASP A 426 -3.27 -14.55 -26.45
N MET A 427 -3.30 -13.24 -26.75
CA MET A 427 -4.53 -12.48 -27.01
C MET A 427 -5.25 -12.93 -28.28
N ALA A 428 -4.54 -13.51 -29.25
CA ALA A 428 -5.10 -14.00 -30.51
C ALA A 428 -5.68 -15.40 -30.34
N ALA A 429 -4.88 -16.33 -29.78
CA ALA A 429 -5.28 -17.71 -29.55
C ALA A 429 -6.17 -17.88 -28.31
N ARG A 430 -6.28 -16.85 -27.47
CA ARG A 430 -6.99 -16.83 -26.18
C ARG A 430 -6.49 -17.90 -25.22
N LYS A 431 -5.18 -18.17 -25.26
CA LYS A 431 -4.54 -19.24 -24.50
C LYS A 431 -3.75 -18.65 -23.34
N LEU A 432 -4.05 -19.14 -22.14
CA LEU A 432 -3.34 -18.81 -20.91
C LEU A 432 -2.21 -19.81 -20.67
N GLU A 433 -0.98 -19.32 -20.49
CA GLU A 433 0.20 -20.12 -20.21
C GLU A 433 0.83 -19.72 -18.87
N LEU A 434 0.86 -20.67 -17.92
CA LEU A 434 1.53 -20.46 -16.62
C LEU A 434 3.04 -20.44 -16.84
N ARG A 435 3.66 -19.30 -16.57
CA ARG A 435 5.11 -19.14 -16.69
C ARG A 435 5.83 -19.43 -15.38
N LYS A 436 5.22 -19.06 -14.26
CA LYS A 436 5.73 -19.34 -12.92
C LYS A 436 4.61 -19.23 -11.90
N GLN A 437 4.59 -20.15 -10.95
CA GLN A 437 3.86 -19.98 -9.71
C GLN A 437 4.88 -19.85 -8.57
N GLN A 438 4.61 -18.95 -7.63
CA GLN A 438 5.40 -18.82 -6.41
C GLN A 438 5.40 -20.16 -5.66
N GLU A 439 6.58 -20.72 -5.47
CA GLU A 439 6.78 -21.94 -4.69
C GLU A 439 6.79 -21.60 -3.21
N ILE A 440 6.04 -22.36 -2.40
CA ILE A 440 5.99 -22.21 -0.95
C ILE A 440 6.63 -23.48 -0.35
N PRO A 441 7.94 -23.46 -0.01
CA PRO A 441 8.66 -24.68 0.31
C PRO A 441 8.19 -25.41 1.57
N SER A 442 7.46 -24.71 2.46
CA SER A 442 7.02 -25.26 3.75
C SER A 442 5.57 -24.88 4.08
N GLY A 443 4.81 -25.85 4.59
CA GLY A 443 3.58 -25.61 5.33
C GLY A 443 2.36 -25.15 4.53
N TYR A 444 2.38 -25.19 3.18
CA TYR A 444 1.25 -24.76 2.38
C TYR A 444 0.63 -25.87 1.54
N ASP A 445 -0.63 -26.17 1.85
CA ASP A 445 -1.52 -26.97 1.02
C ASP A 445 -2.82 -26.19 0.81
N ARG A 446 -3.04 -25.73 -0.44
CA ARG A 446 -4.25 -24.99 -0.84
C ARG A 446 -5.53 -25.70 -0.42
N SER A 447 -5.54 -27.03 -0.39
CA SER A 447 -6.72 -27.83 -0.06
C SER A 447 -7.20 -27.62 1.38
N GLN A 448 -6.37 -27.07 2.27
CA GLN A 448 -6.73 -26.84 3.68
C GLN A 448 -7.42 -25.49 3.92
N TYR A 449 -7.40 -24.59 2.94
CA TYR A 449 -7.88 -23.22 3.10
C TYR A 449 -9.12 -22.97 2.24
N ALA A 450 -9.92 -21.99 2.64
CA ALA A 450 -11.02 -21.47 1.85
C ALA A 450 -11.11 -19.95 2.03
N THR A 451 -11.70 -19.29 1.03
CA THR A 451 -11.99 -17.86 1.06
C THR A 451 -13.46 -17.62 0.75
N GLU A 452 -14.04 -16.63 1.40
CA GLU A 452 -15.39 -16.14 1.12
C GLU A 452 -15.42 -14.62 1.13
N ARG A 453 -16.28 -14.04 0.28
CA ARG A 453 -16.64 -12.62 0.32
C ARG A 453 -17.99 -12.50 1.03
N VAL A 454 -18.00 -11.79 2.14
CA VAL A 454 -19.22 -11.39 2.85
C VAL A 454 -19.43 -9.89 2.73
N TRP A 455 -20.60 -9.43 3.14
CA TRP A 455 -21.02 -8.04 2.99
C TRP A 455 -21.55 -7.54 4.33
N ALA A 456 -20.80 -6.63 4.95
CA ALA A 456 -21.23 -5.95 6.16
C ALA A 456 -22.14 -4.78 5.79
N GLU A 457 -23.17 -4.52 6.58
CA GLU A 457 -24.05 -3.37 6.38
C GLU A 457 -23.56 -2.21 7.24
N ALA A 458 -23.13 -1.13 6.61
CA ALA A 458 -22.79 0.11 7.30
C ALA A 458 -24.05 0.82 7.81
N ARG A 459 -23.88 1.77 8.74
CA ARG A 459 -25.00 2.48 9.39
C ARG A 459 -25.90 3.25 8.43
N ASP A 460 -25.37 3.61 7.25
CA ASP A 460 -26.09 4.28 6.18
C ASP A 460 -26.68 3.32 5.13
N GLY A 461 -26.70 2.01 5.42
CA GLY A 461 -27.25 0.96 4.56
C GLY A 461 -26.32 0.51 3.43
N VAL A 462 -25.14 1.13 3.29
CA VAL A 462 -24.15 0.72 2.29
C VAL A 462 -23.59 -0.65 2.65
N ARG A 463 -23.55 -1.56 1.68
CA ARG A 463 -22.93 -2.88 1.86
C ARG A 463 -21.43 -2.83 1.58
N VAL A 464 -20.64 -2.94 2.64
CA VAL A 464 -19.17 -2.95 2.62
C VAL A 464 -18.69 -4.37 2.35
N PRO A 465 -17.92 -4.61 1.28
CA PRO A 465 -17.33 -5.92 1.04
C PRO A 465 -16.31 -6.26 2.13
N LEU A 466 -16.27 -7.52 2.55
CA LEU A 466 -15.28 -8.08 3.46
C LEU A 466 -14.84 -9.44 2.91
N THR A 467 -13.56 -9.58 2.58
CA THR A 467 -13.01 -10.89 2.17
C THR A 467 -12.34 -11.54 3.36
N ILE A 468 -12.66 -12.80 3.63
CA ILE A 468 -11.98 -13.59 4.66
C ILE A 468 -11.31 -14.83 4.07
N VAL A 469 -10.26 -15.28 4.72
CA VAL A 469 -9.59 -16.56 4.50
C VAL A 469 -9.39 -17.26 5.83
N TYR A 470 -9.58 -18.57 5.83
CA TYR A 470 -9.47 -19.41 7.02
C TYR A 470 -9.00 -20.81 6.65
N ARG A 471 -8.41 -21.50 7.62
CA ARG A 471 -8.20 -22.95 7.56
C ARG A 471 -9.51 -23.67 7.88
N LYS A 472 -9.88 -24.64 7.02
CA LYS A 472 -11.12 -25.41 7.11
C LYS A 472 -11.12 -26.40 8.29
N PRO A 473 -12.31 -26.77 8.82
CA PRO A 473 -13.63 -26.20 8.53
C PRO A 473 -13.83 -24.83 9.21
N LEU A 474 -14.82 -24.06 8.74
CA LEU A 474 -15.24 -22.82 9.40
C LEU A 474 -16.32 -23.14 10.44
N THR A 475 -16.10 -22.72 11.68
CA THR A 475 -17.11 -22.70 12.75
C THR A 475 -17.52 -21.26 13.01
N ARG A 476 -18.84 -21.02 13.17
CA ARG A 476 -19.42 -19.69 13.47
C ARG A 476 -20.05 -19.67 14.86
N ASP A 477 -19.24 -19.92 15.88
CA ASP A 477 -19.63 -19.99 17.30
C ASP A 477 -18.95 -18.93 18.18
N GLY A 478 -18.24 -17.98 17.56
CA GLY A 478 -17.50 -16.90 18.21
C GLY A 478 -16.16 -17.31 18.78
N SER A 479 -15.77 -18.59 18.70
CA SER A 479 -14.57 -19.09 19.39
C SER A 479 -13.25 -18.72 18.71
N ARG A 480 -13.26 -18.44 17.40
CA ARG A 480 -12.03 -18.22 16.63
C ARG A 480 -11.52 -16.79 16.78
N PRO A 481 -10.21 -16.58 17.01
CA PRO A 481 -9.65 -15.24 16.91
C PRO A 481 -9.63 -14.78 15.45
N VAL A 482 -9.77 -13.48 15.23
CA VAL A 482 -9.71 -12.85 13.91
C VAL A 482 -8.57 -11.85 13.89
N TYR A 483 -7.84 -11.83 12.77
CA TYR A 483 -6.99 -10.73 12.37
C TYR A 483 -7.67 -9.97 11.22
N LEU A 484 -8.06 -8.71 11.45
CA LEU A 484 -8.77 -7.86 10.49
C LEU A 484 -7.89 -6.68 10.05
N THR A 485 -7.74 -6.47 8.75
CA THR A 485 -6.94 -5.37 8.19
C THR A 485 -7.76 -4.48 7.25
N GLY A 486 -7.35 -3.21 7.12
CA GLY A 486 -7.93 -2.23 6.20
C GLY A 486 -7.02 -1.03 5.94
N TYR A 487 -7.36 -0.21 4.94
CA TYR A 487 -6.59 0.98 4.56
C TYR A 487 -7.50 2.19 4.25
N GLY A 488 -8.29 2.10 3.18
CA GLY A 488 -9.40 3.03 2.91
C GLY A 488 -9.03 4.49 2.64
N SER A 489 -7.95 4.76 1.91
CA SER A 489 -7.54 6.12 1.52
C SER A 489 -6.91 6.16 0.12
N TYR A 490 -6.87 7.35 -0.48
CA TYR A 490 -6.28 7.63 -1.82
C TYR A 490 -6.86 6.82 -3.00
N GLY A 491 -7.96 6.11 -2.77
CA GLY A 491 -8.51 5.17 -3.73
C GLY A 491 -7.67 3.90 -3.89
N ALA A 492 -6.73 3.65 -2.97
CA ALA A 492 -5.95 2.42 -2.95
C ALA A 492 -6.84 1.25 -2.50
N SER A 493 -6.98 0.24 -3.36
CA SER A 493 -7.80 -0.94 -3.09
C SER A 493 -7.02 -1.98 -2.29
N SER A 494 -7.64 -2.55 -1.26
CA SER A 494 -7.09 -3.62 -0.43
C SER A 494 -7.34 -4.99 -1.08
N ASP A 495 -6.73 -5.22 -2.24
CA ASP A 495 -7.02 -6.40 -3.06
C ASP A 495 -6.64 -7.74 -2.38
N PRO A 496 -7.51 -8.78 -2.43
CA PRO A 496 -7.27 -10.07 -1.78
C PRO A 496 -6.18 -10.87 -2.51
N SER A 497 -4.95 -10.78 -2.01
CA SER A 497 -3.76 -11.42 -2.59
C SER A 497 -3.11 -12.42 -1.63
N PHE A 498 -2.46 -13.44 -2.17
CA PHE A 498 -1.77 -14.44 -1.36
C PHE A 498 -0.65 -13.82 -0.53
N SER A 499 -0.54 -14.25 0.72
CA SER A 499 0.54 -13.84 1.62
C SER A 499 0.97 -15.05 2.46
N THR A 500 2.24 -15.42 2.37
CA THR A 500 2.81 -16.50 3.18
C THR A 500 2.82 -16.15 4.67
N HIS A 501 2.75 -14.86 5.01
CA HIS A 501 2.70 -14.40 6.39
C HIS A 501 1.39 -14.81 7.06
N TYR A 502 0.26 -14.69 6.35
CA TYR A 502 -1.04 -15.09 6.89
C TYR A 502 -1.10 -16.56 7.31
N LEU A 503 -0.26 -17.43 6.75
CA LEU A 503 -0.20 -18.83 7.16
C LEU A 503 0.13 -18.99 8.65
N SER A 504 1.01 -18.15 9.24
CA SER A 504 1.28 -18.24 10.69
C SER A 504 0.06 -17.93 11.57
N PHE A 505 -0.91 -17.16 11.06
CA PHE A 505 -2.20 -16.96 11.72
C PHE A 505 -3.18 -18.11 11.41
N LEU A 506 -3.33 -18.47 10.13
CA LEU A 506 -4.27 -19.49 9.68
C LEU A 506 -3.97 -20.87 10.26
N ASP A 507 -2.68 -21.23 10.37
CA ASP A 507 -2.22 -22.49 10.97
C ASP A 507 -2.51 -22.57 12.47
N ARG A 508 -2.68 -21.41 13.13
CA ARG A 508 -3.06 -21.25 14.54
C ARG A 508 -4.57 -21.06 14.74
N GLY A 509 -5.37 -21.30 13.70
CA GLY A 509 -6.83 -21.28 13.78
C GLY A 509 -7.46 -19.89 13.63
N LEU A 510 -6.68 -18.85 13.39
CA LEU A 510 -7.24 -17.52 13.14
C LEU A 510 -7.97 -17.48 11.80
N ILE A 511 -8.91 -16.55 11.70
CA ILE A 511 -9.46 -16.08 10.43
C ILE A 511 -8.73 -14.78 10.08
N VAL A 512 -8.31 -14.62 8.83
CA VAL A 512 -7.76 -13.36 8.32
C VAL A 512 -8.81 -12.67 7.47
N GLY A 513 -9.13 -11.42 7.78
CA GLY A 513 -10.12 -10.61 7.08
C GLY A 513 -9.53 -9.32 6.51
N ILE A 514 -10.02 -8.93 5.34
CA ILE A 514 -9.70 -7.67 4.66
C ILE A 514 -11.01 -6.90 4.47
N CYS A 515 -11.18 -5.81 5.20
CA CYS A 515 -12.34 -4.93 5.05
C CYS A 515 -12.08 -3.90 3.95
N HIS A 516 -12.93 -3.91 2.92
CA HIS A 516 -12.81 -3.07 1.72
C HIS A 516 -13.56 -1.75 1.93
N THR A 517 -13.11 -0.94 2.90
CA THR A 517 -13.80 0.27 3.34
C THR A 517 -13.85 1.36 2.27
N ARG A 518 -14.86 2.26 2.35
CA ARG A 518 -14.85 3.50 1.56
C ARG A 518 -13.58 4.29 1.76
N GLY A 519 -13.15 4.96 0.69
CA GLY A 519 -11.84 5.60 0.56
C GLY A 519 -10.83 4.74 -0.22
N GLY A 520 -11.09 3.44 -0.40
CA GLY A 520 -10.51 2.62 -1.48
C GLY A 520 -11.29 2.76 -2.79
N GLN A 521 -11.04 1.91 -3.79
CA GLN A 521 -11.76 1.90 -5.08
C GLN A 521 -12.38 0.55 -5.43
N GLU A 522 -12.57 -0.33 -4.44
CA GLU A 522 -13.06 -1.68 -4.65
C GLU A 522 -14.41 -1.73 -5.38
N LEU A 523 -15.28 -0.75 -5.17
CA LEU A 523 -16.57 -0.61 -5.87
C LEU A 523 -16.59 0.52 -6.90
N GLY A 524 -15.42 0.98 -7.35
CA GLY A 524 -15.23 2.06 -8.32
C GLY A 524 -14.90 3.41 -7.68
N ARG A 525 -14.78 4.45 -8.50
CA ARG A 525 -14.31 5.78 -8.06
C ARG A 525 -15.22 6.41 -6.99
N TRP A 526 -16.53 6.20 -7.10
CA TRP A 526 -17.48 6.71 -6.10
C TRP A 526 -17.16 6.19 -4.68
N TRP A 527 -16.62 4.97 -4.55
CA TRP A 527 -16.23 4.37 -3.28
C TRP A 527 -15.12 5.17 -2.60
N TYR A 528 -14.21 5.74 -3.39
CA TYR A 528 -13.14 6.61 -2.91
C TYR A 528 -13.66 7.99 -2.53
N GLU A 529 -14.47 8.61 -3.40
CA GLU A 529 -15.06 9.93 -3.15
C GLU A 529 -15.95 9.94 -1.88
N GLN A 530 -16.57 8.80 -1.57
CA GLN A 530 -17.34 8.60 -0.34
C GLN A 530 -16.49 8.26 0.90
N GLY A 531 -15.16 8.29 0.83
CA GLY A 531 -14.25 8.06 1.96
C GLY A 531 -13.05 9.01 2.00
N LYS A 532 -13.24 10.23 1.49
CA LYS A 532 -12.26 11.34 1.54
C LYS A 532 -12.97 12.65 1.91
N MET A 533 -12.20 13.71 2.20
CA MET A 533 -12.72 15.04 2.54
C MET A 533 -13.83 14.95 3.62
N LEU A 534 -14.95 15.65 3.44
CA LEU A 534 -16.09 15.67 4.36
C LEU A 534 -16.90 14.36 4.39
N ASN A 535 -16.45 13.31 3.70
CA ASN A 535 -16.97 11.95 3.80
C ASN A 535 -16.00 10.99 4.49
N LYS A 536 -14.84 11.46 4.98
CA LYS A 536 -13.76 10.58 5.46
C LYS A 536 -14.19 9.63 6.58
N LYS A 537 -15.15 10.04 7.42
CA LYS A 537 -15.63 9.21 8.54
C LYS A 537 -16.26 7.89 8.09
N ASN A 538 -16.75 7.81 6.85
CA ASN A 538 -17.27 6.59 6.27
C ASN A 538 -16.23 5.46 6.28
N THR A 539 -14.95 5.77 6.04
CA THR A 539 -13.85 4.78 6.15
C THR A 539 -13.84 4.08 7.51
N PHE A 540 -14.04 4.84 8.59
CA PHE A 540 -13.96 4.34 9.96
C PHE A 540 -15.23 3.58 10.34
N THR A 541 -16.40 4.11 9.97
CA THR A 541 -17.68 3.44 10.25
C THR A 541 -17.86 2.15 9.45
N ASP A 542 -17.32 2.08 8.23
CA ASP A 542 -17.30 0.86 7.43
C ASP A 542 -16.44 -0.22 8.09
N PHE A 543 -15.27 0.16 8.61
CA PHE A 543 -14.40 -0.78 9.32
C PHE A 543 -15.03 -1.32 10.59
N ILE A 544 -15.69 -0.44 11.36
CA ILE A 544 -16.48 -0.81 12.53
C ILE A 544 -17.61 -1.77 12.12
N ALA A 545 -18.33 -1.51 11.03
CA ALA A 545 -19.38 -2.38 10.54
C ALA A 545 -18.85 -3.77 10.14
N CYS A 546 -17.67 -3.84 9.48
CA CYS A 546 -16.99 -5.10 9.21
C CYS A 546 -16.67 -5.88 10.50
N ALA A 547 -16.13 -5.20 11.52
CA ALA A 547 -15.80 -5.81 12.81
C ALA A 547 -17.07 -6.33 13.52
N GLU A 548 -18.12 -5.51 13.57
CA GLU A 548 -19.41 -5.89 14.15
C GLU A 548 -20.05 -7.06 13.40
N HIS A 549 -19.98 -7.08 12.06
CA HIS A 549 -20.48 -8.18 11.26
C HIS A 549 -19.78 -9.50 11.59
N LEU A 550 -18.46 -9.48 11.81
CA LEU A 550 -17.71 -10.67 12.19
C LEU A 550 -18.10 -11.17 13.59
N VAL A 551 -18.28 -10.25 14.56
CA VAL A 551 -18.70 -10.60 15.92
C VAL A 551 -20.13 -11.14 15.94
N GLN A 552 -21.08 -10.40 15.35
CA GLN A 552 -22.50 -10.77 15.32
C GLN A 552 -22.75 -12.04 14.49
N GLY A 553 -21.98 -12.24 13.42
CA GLY A 553 -22.03 -13.43 12.58
C GLY A 553 -21.40 -14.68 13.21
N GLY A 554 -20.89 -14.58 14.44
CA GLY A 554 -20.26 -15.68 15.16
C GLY A 554 -18.90 -16.09 14.60
N TYR A 555 -18.25 -15.28 13.77
CA TYR A 555 -16.89 -15.59 13.29
C TYR A 555 -15.86 -15.46 14.42
N THR A 556 -16.12 -14.54 15.35
CA THR A 556 -15.23 -14.18 16.45
C THR A 556 -15.99 -13.50 17.59
N ALA A 557 -15.28 -13.05 18.62
CA ALA A 557 -15.79 -12.21 19.68
C ALA A 557 -14.83 -11.02 19.91
N SER A 558 -15.30 -9.95 20.55
CA SER A 558 -14.49 -8.74 20.76
C SER A 558 -13.20 -9.01 21.54
N ASP A 559 -13.23 -9.96 22.50
CA ASP A 559 -12.10 -10.38 23.32
C ASP A 559 -11.00 -11.15 22.55
N ARG A 560 -11.20 -11.36 21.24
CA ARG A 560 -10.26 -12.07 20.36
C ARG A 560 -10.21 -11.52 18.94
N LEU A 561 -10.64 -10.27 18.76
CA LEU A 561 -10.52 -9.54 17.50
C LEU A 561 -9.27 -8.66 17.53
N ALA A 562 -8.32 -8.96 16.65
CA ALA A 562 -7.13 -8.16 16.41
C ALA A 562 -7.28 -7.33 15.12
N ILE A 563 -6.86 -6.06 15.16
CA ILE A 563 -6.90 -5.16 14.01
C ILE A 563 -5.51 -4.63 13.63
N ARG A 564 -5.30 -4.39 12.34
CA ARG A 564 -4.08 -3.74 11.84
C ARG A 564 -4.37 -2.76 10.70
N GLY A 565 -3.64 -1.65 10.69
CA GLY A 565 -3.49 -0.75 9.55
C GLY A 565 -2.18 0.02 9.66
N GLY A 566 -1.68 0.55 8.53
CA GLY A 566 -0.48 1.39 8.54
C GLY A 566 -0.54 2.57 7.59
N SER A 567 0.29 3.59 7.81
CA SER A 567 0.22 4.89 7.11
C SER A 567 -1.19 5.51 7.29
N ALA A 568 -1.92 5.81 6.22
CA ALA A 568 -3.33 6.20 6.29
C ALA A 568 -4.27 5.07 6.81
N GLY A 569 -3.86 3.80 6.73
CA GLY A 569 -4.51 2.73 7.47
C GLY A 569 -4.26 2.82 8.99
N GLY A 570 -3.19 3.49 9.40
CA GLY A 570 -2.91 3.84 10.79
C GLY A 570 -3.81 4.98 11.31
N LEU A 571 -4.17 5.94 10.45
CA LEU A 571 -5.27 6.88 10.72
C LEU A 571 -6.57 6.12 11.00
N LEU A 572 -6.90 5.15 10.15
CA LEU A 572 -8.05 4.27 10.36
C LEU A 572 -7.98 3.58 11.74
N MET A 573 -6.84 2.97 12.10
CA MET A 573 -6.67 2.35 13.43
C MET A 573 -6.90 3.37 14.56
N GLY A 574 -6.21 4.51 14.53
CA GLY A 574 -6.34 5.53 15.57
C GLY A 574 -7.77 6.04 15.75
N ALA A 575 -8.49 6.26 14.64
CA ALA A 575 -9.87 6.73 14.67
C ALA A 575 -10.82 5.67 15.25
N VAL A 576 -10.73 4.40 14.81
CA VAL A 576 -11.64 3.36 15.32
C VAL A 576 -11.37 2.99 16.78
N LEU A 577 -10.12 3.12 17.25
CA LEU A 577 -9.77 2.95 18.65
C LEU A 577 -10.35 4.06 19.53
N ASN A 578 -10.50 5.28 19.02
CA ASN A 578 -11.24 6.32 19.73
C ASN A 578 -12.75 6.10 19.63
N LEU A 579 -13.27 5.60 18.51
CA LEU A 579 -14.73 5.47 18.34
C LEU A 579 -15.32 4.26 19.07
N ARG A 580 -14.67 3.10 19.00
CA ARG A 580 -15.19 1.79 19.47
C ARG A 580 -14.07 0.88 20.01
N PRO A 581 -13.29 1.32 21.02
CA PRO A 581 -12.16 0.53 21.53
C PRO A 581 -12.57 -0.85 22.07
N GLU A 582 -13.80 -0.99 22.56
CA GLU A 582 -14.30 -2.22 23.18
C GLU A 582 -14.63 -3.34 22.18
N LEU A 583 -14.58 -3.06 20.88
CA LEU A 583 -14.72 -4.09 19.84
C LEU A 583 -13.46 -4.92 19.64
N PHE A 584 -12.31 -4.45 20.13
CA PHE A 584 -11.01 -5.00 19.79
C PHE A 584 -10.28 -5.45 21.05
N GLN A 585 -9.58 -6.59 20.95
CA GLN A 585 -8.66 -7.06 21.99
C GLN A 585 -7.25 -6.50 21.75
N VAL A 586 -6.85 -6.44 20.48
CA VAL A 586 -5.48 -6.07 20.08
C VAL A 586 -5.51 -5.16 18.85
N ALA A 587 -4.63 -4.18 18.81
CA ALA A 587 -4.41 -3.33 17.65
C ALA A 587 -2.92 -3.19 17.33
N VAL A 588 -2.60 -3.14 16.04
CA VAL A 588 -1.27 -2.77 15.54
C VAL A 588 -1.40 -1.61 14.56
N ALA A 589 -0.74 -0.50 14.87
CA ALA A 589 -0.73 0.72 14.06
C ALA A 589 0.70 0.96 13.55
N ASP A 590 0.94 0.66 12.27
CA ASP A 590 2.26 0.81 11.65
C ASP A 590 2.42 2.20 11.00
N VAL A 591 3.46 2.96 11.35
CA VAL A 591 3.72 4.34 10.84
C VAL A 591 2.44 5.19 10.73
N PRO A 592 1.63 5.33 11.81
CA PRO A 592 0.25 5.77 11.67
C PRO A 592 0.12 7.30 11.59
N PHE A 593 -0.61 7.79 10.58
CA PHE A 593 -0.99 9.21 10.46
C PHE A 593 -2.06 9.55 11.51
N VAL A 594 -1.69 10.21 12.60
CA VAL A 594 -2.55 10.34 13.80
C VAL A 594 -2.65 11.76 14.34
N ASP A 595 -1.75 12.64 13.95
CA ASP A 595 -1.74 14.06 14.37
C ASP A 595 -2.26 14.96 13.25
N VAL A 596 -3.46 14.62 12.76
CA VAL A 596 -3.98 15.09 11.47
C VAL A 596 -4.04 16.61 11.41
N ILE A 597 -4.52 17.29 12.46
CA ILE A 597 -4.66 18.75 12.42
C ILE A 597 -3.30 19.44 12.38
N ASN A 598 -2.36 19.06 13.26
CA ASN A 598 -1.06 19.72 13.33
C ASN A 598 -0.24 19.50 12.06
N THR A 599 -0.28 18.29 11.50
CA THR A 599 0.37 17.99 10.22
C THR A 599 -0.30 18.78 9.10
N MET A 600 -1.64 18.73 8.97
CA MET A 600 -2.35 19.37 7.86
C MET A 600 -2.35 20.91 7.87
N LEU A 601 -1.95 21.54 8.98
CA LEU A 601 -1.75 22.99 9.07
C LEU A 601 -0.39 23.45 8.55
N ASP A 602 0.57 22.55 8.30
CA ASP A 602 1.95 22.93 8.01
C ASP A 602 2.46 22.36 6.68
N ALA A 603 2.33 23.16 5.62
CA ALA A 603 2.77 22.82 4.27
C ALA A 603 4.29 22.65 4.11
N SER A 604 5.11 22.90 5.14
CA SER A 604 6.54 22.55 5.11
C SER A 604 6.80 21.06 5.33
N ILE A 605 5.82 20.33 5.85
CA ILE A 605 5.89 18.87 6.01
C ILE A 605 5.57 18.24 4.64
N PRO A 606 6.34 17.23 4.19
CA PRO A 606 6.02 16.52 2.95
C PRO A 606 4.57 16.05 2.88
N LEU A 607 4.03 15.99 1.67
CA LEU A 607 2.65 15.59 1.32
C LEU A 607 1.52 16.52 1.78
N THR A 608 1.74 17.37 2.80
CA THR A 608 0.66 18.13 3.47
C THR A 608 -0.16 18.97 2.50
N ALA A 609 0.48 19.74 1.62
CA ALA A 609 -0.26 20.61 0.72
C ALA A 609 -1.13 19.81 -0.25
N GLN A 610 -0.58 18.77 -0.87
CA GLN A 610 -1.28 17.86 -1.77
C GLN A 610 -2.47 17.19 -1.06
N GLU A 611 -2.27 16.77 0.18
CA GLU A 611 -3.28 16.06 0.97
C GLU A 611 -4.43 16.93 1.48
N TRP A 612 -4.40 18.26 1.28
CA TRP A 612 -5.59 19.10 1.43
C TRP A 612 -6.72 18.66 0.50
N GLU A 613 -6.40 18.08 -0.67
CA GLU A 613 -7.39 17.48 -1.58
C GLU A 613 -7.80 16.06 -1.18
N GLN A 614 -7.25 15.51 -0.09
CA GLN A 614 -7.54 14.17 0.43
C GLN A 614 -8.33 14.22 1.75
N TRP A 615 -7.89 15.04 2.71
CA TRP A 615 -8.51 15.14 4.04
C TRP A 615 -9.32 16.43 4.22
N GLY A 616 -8.94 17.48 3.49
CA GLY A 616 -9.38 18.85 3.70
C GLY A 616 -8.27 19.71 4.28
N ASP A 617 -8.29 21.00 3.92
CA ASP A 617 -7.44 22.04 4.50
C ASP A 617 -8.02 22.60 5.83
N PRO A 618 -7.43 22.30 7.01
CA PRO A 618 -7.90 22.79 8.30
C PRO A 618 -7.69 24.30 8.52
N HIS A 619 -7.05 25.03 7.60
CA HIS A 619 -7.11 26.49 7.61
C HIS A 619 -8.52 27.00 7.33
N ARG A 620 -9.42 26.16 6.79
CA ARG A 620 -10.85 26.44 6.64
C ARG A 620 -11.64 25.85 7.81
N GLN A 621 -12.58 26.63 8.36
CA GLN A 621 -13.31 26.27 9.58
C GLN A 621 -14.16 24.99 9.43
N ASP A 622 -14.81 24.81 8.29
CA ASP A 622 -15.64 23.64 7.98
C ASP A 622 -14.80 22.35 7.92
N HIS A 623 -13.66 22.42 7.25
CA HIS A 623 -12.71 21.30 7.17
C HIS A 623 -12.08 21.01 8.53
N TYR A 624 -11.64 22.05 9.25
CA TYR A 624 -11.11 21.93 10.61
C TYR A 624 -12.09 21.20 11.52
N ALA A 625 -13.33 21.66 11.60
CA ALA A 625 -14.35 21.06 12.47
C ALA A 625 -14.58 19.57 12.10
N TYR A 626 -14.57 19.24 10.81
CA TYR A 626 -14.73 17.86 10.37
C TYR A 626 -13.53 16.98 10.72
N ILE A 627 -12.31 17.41 10.41
CA ILE A 627 -11.06 16.72 10.74
C ILE A 627 -10.91 16.55 12.26
N ARG A 628 -11.18 17.61 13.02
CA ARG A 628 -11.18 17.63 14.48
C ARG A 628 -12.11 16.58 15.09
N SER A 629 -13.19 16.21 14.40
CA SER A 629 -14.13 15.18 14.86
C SER A 629 -13.63 13.74 14.73
N TYR A 630 -12.50 13.50 14.04
CA TYR A 630 -11.94 12.16 13.88
C TYR A 630 -10.42 12.05 14.09
N SER A 631 -9.68 13.17 14.11
CA SER A 631 -8.22 13.18 14.29
C SER A 631 -7.81 12.36 15.53
N PRO A 632 -7.03 11.28 15.39
CA PRO A 632 -6.79 10.36 16.49
C PRO A 632 -6.13 11.00 17.71
N TYR A 633 -5.12 11.85 17.51
CA TYR A 633 -4.42 12.56 18.59
C TYR A 633 -5.33 13.54 19.34
N ASP A 634 -6.22 14.25 18.63
CA ASP A 634 -7.12 15.25 19.22
C ASP A 634 -8.34 14.63 19.93
N ASN A 635 -8.61 13.35 19.69
CA ASN A 635 -9.77 12.62 20.25
C ASN A 635 -9.38 11.47 21.20
N VAL A 636 -8.16 11.48 21.73
CA VAL A 636 -7.79 10.61 22.86
C VAL A 636 -8.61 11.02 24.08
N GLU A 637 -9.31 10.07 24.69
CA GLU A 637 -10.22 10.28 25.81
C GLU A 637 -9.86 9.40 27.01
N ARG A 638 -10.38 9.76 28.19
CA ARG A 638 -10.20 8.97 29.42
C ARG A 638 -11.11 7.74 29.41
N LYS A 639 -10.65 6.68 28.74
CA LYS A 639 -11.32 5.37 28.66
C LYS A 639 -10.34 4.22 28.48
N ALA A 640 -10.86 3.00 28.46
CA ALA A 640 -10.07 1.80 28.17
C ALA A 640 -9.80 1.68 26.66
N TYR A 641 -8.56 1.37 26.30
CA TYR A 641 -8.11 1.05 24.95
C TYR A 641 -7.59 -0.40 24.89
N PRO A 642 -7.59 -1.09 23.73
CA PRO A 642 -7.03 -2.43 23.61
C PRO A 642 -5.51 -2.45 23.79
N ALA A 643 -4.94 -3.65 23.87
CA ALA A 643 -3.49 -3.79 23.75
C ALA A 643 -3.04 -3.25 22.38
N LEU A 644 -2.06 -2.34 22.38
CA LEU A 644 -1.67 -1.59 21.20
C LEU A 644 -0.15 -1.62 21.00
N LEU A 645 0.26 -2.03 19.80
CA LEU A 645 1.63 -1.86 19.30
C LEU A 645 1.64 -0.78 18.22
N VAL A 646 2.42 0.27 18.45
CA VAL A 646 2.67 1.34 17.49
C VAL A 646 4.09 1.18 16.95
N THR A 647 4.26 1.22 15.63
CA THR A 647 5.59 1.23 15.01
C THR A 647 5.80 2.52 14.23
N THR A 648 7.04 2.99 14.16
CA THR A 648 7.42 4.15 13.33
C THR A 648 8.90 4.09 12.97
N SER A 649 9.35 4.98 12.09
CA SER A 649 10.77 5.15 11.77
C SER A 649 11.21 6.61 11.88
N LEU A 650 12.45 6.86 12.32
CA LEU A 650 12.97 8.22 12.53
C LEU A 650 13.11 9.02 11.22
N ASN A 651 13.43 8.35 10.11
CA ASN A 651 13.63 8.98 8.80
C ASN A 651 12.40 8.90 7.89
N ASP A 652 11.23 8.50 8.41
CA ASP A 652 10.01 8.38 7.62
C ASP A 652 9.61 9.75 7.03
N PRO A 653 9.62 9.92 5.69
CA PRO A 653 9.27 11.20 5.06
C PRO A 653 7.75 11.34 4.85
N ARG A 654 6.96 10.28 5.00
CA ARG A 654 5.53 10.26 4.66
C ARG A 654 4.65 10.43 5.89
N VAL A 655 4.98 9.76 6.98
CA VAL A 655 4.37 9.96 8.29
C VAL A 655 5.45 10.22 9.29
N ALA A 656 5.51 11.46 9.77
CA ALA A 656 6.60 11.87 10.61
C ALA A 656 6.62 11.15 11.96
N TYR A 657 7.81 10.76 12.43
CA TYR A 657 7.98 9.95 13.66
C TYR A 657 7.32 10.55 14.90
N TRP A 658 7.17 11.88 14.97
CA TRP A 658 6.60 12.56 16.13
C TRP A 658 5.10 12.31 16.25
N GLU A 659 4.38 12.02 15.16
CA GLU A 659 2.94 11.75 15.23
C GLU A 659 2.62 10.55 16.13
N PRO A 660 3.13 9.33 15.86
CA PRO A 660 2.93 8.19 16.75
C PRO A 660 3.56 8.39 18.13
N ALA A 661 4.70 9.09 18.24
CA ALA A 661 5.34 9.34 19.54
C ALA A 661 4.45 10.19 20.46
N LYS A 662 3.89 11.29 19.94
CA LYS A 662 2.94 12.15 20.66
C LYS A 662 1.67 11.40 21.01
N TRP A 663 1.15 10.60 20.07
CA TRP A 663 -0.07 9.82 20.27
C TRP A 663 0.09 8.78 21.39
N VAL A 664 1.21 8.05 21.43
CA VAL A 664 1.51 7.09 22.51
C VAL A 664 1.66 7.80 23.85
N ALA A 665 2.36 8.94 23.90
CA ALA A 665 2.50 9.73 25.12
C ALA A 665 1.13 10.17 25.69
N LYS A 666 0.25 10.70 24.82
CA LYS A 666 -1.09 11.14 25.20
C LYS A 666 -2.00 9.98 25.62
N LEU A 667 -1.99 8.87 24.90
CA LEU A 667 -2.71 7.65 25.28
C LEU A 667 -2.27 7.17 26.66
N ARG A 668 -0.97 7.11 26.92
CA ARG A 668 -0.42 6.66 28.21
C ARG A 668 -0.83 7.57 29.37
N ALA A 669 -0.88 8.88 29.15
CA ALA A 669 -1.32 9.84 30.16
C ALA A 669 -2.84 9.80 30.43
N THR A 670 -3.64 9.28 29.49
CA THR A 670 -5.10 9.47 29.50
C THR A 670 -5.89 8.17 29.71
N LYS A 671 -5.42 7.04 29.18
CA LYS A 671 -6.14 5.75 29.22
C LYS A 671 -6.40 5.26 30.64
N THR A 672 -7.46 4.48 30.83
CA THR A 672 -7.89 3.98 32.16
C THR A 672 -7.62 2.49 32.39
N ASP A 673 -7.20 1.78 31.36
CA ASP A 673 -6.88 0.34 31.41
C ASP A 673 -5.42 0.07 31.80
N GLY A 674 -5.15 -1.20 32.12
CA GLY A 674 -3.80 -1.76 32.29
C GLY A 674 -3.27 -2.50 31.06
N HIS A 675 -3.90 -2.39 29.89
CA HIS A 675 -3.47 -3.08 28.68
C HIS A 675 -2.13 -2.52 28.18
N LEU A 676 -1.40 -3.38 27.46
CA LEU A 676 -0.06 -3.10 26.99
C LEU A 676 -0.07 -2.05 25.87
N LEU A 677 0.75 -1.00 26.00
CA LEU A 677 0.92 0.05 25.00
C LEU A 677 2.41 0.23 24.67
N LEU A 678 2.81 -0.22 23.48
CA LEU A 678 4.20 -0.24 23.04
C LEU A 678 4.42 0.74 21.88
N LEU A 679 5.57 1.41 21.89
CA LEU A 679 6.12 2.15 20.75
C LEU A 679 7.45 1.53 20.34
N LYS A 680 7.55 1.11 19.08
CA LYS A 680 8.80 0.65 18.45
C LYS A 680 9.23 1.63 17.36
N THR A 681 10.32 2.34 17.58
CA THR A 681 10.90 3.29 16.63
C THR A 681 12.13 2.68 15.96
N ASN A 682 12.11 2.50 14.65
CA ASN A 682 13.30 2.16 13.88
C ASN A 682 14.18 3.42 13.71
N MET A 683 15.37 3.41 14.30
CA MET A 683 16.27 4.57 14.32
C MET A 683 17.11 4.73 13.05
N GLY A 684 17.01 3.81 12.07
CA GLY A 684 17.86 3.79 10.88
C GLY A 684 17.15 3.43 9.58
N ALA A 685 15.81 3.50 9.54
CA ALA A 685 15.01 3.18 8.36
C ALA A 685 14.02 4.30 8.04
N GLY A 686 13.31 4.15 6.91
CA GLY A 686 12.23 5.01 6.44
C GLY A 686 10.83 4.42 6.62
N HIS A 687 9.90 4.84 5.78
CA HIS A 687 8.48 4.47 5.84
C HIS A 687 8.23 2.94 5.74
N GLY A 688 9.04 2.25 4.92
CA GLY A 688 8.93 0.81 4.70
C GLY A 688 9.50 -0.09 5.82
N GLY A 689 10.15 0.50 6.83
CA GLY A 689 10.92 -0.25 7.82
C GLY A 689 12.23 -0.80 7.24
N ALA A 690 12.68 -1.96 7.74
CA ALA A 690 13.94 -2.55 7.28
C ALA A 690 13.91 -2.87 5.76
N SER A 691 14.99 -2.50 5.04
CA SER A 691 15.09 -2.70 3.58
C SER A 691 15.46 -4.14 3.17
N GLY A 692 16.17 -4.87 4.03
CA GLY A 692 16.59 -6.24 3.77
C GLY A 692 15.45 -7.26 3.95
N ARG A 693 15.35 -8.24 3.03
CA ARG A 693 14.25 -9.21 3.05
C ARG A 693 14.18 -10.07 4.31
N TYR A 694 15.30 -10.35 4.98
CA TYR A 694 15.31 -11.14 6.21
C TYR A 694 15.00 -10.29 7.43
N ASP A 695 15.52 -9.05 7.45
CA ASP A 695 15.30 -8.11 8.55
C ASP A 695 13.82 -7.72 8.64
N TRP A 696 13.17 -7.58 7.47
CA TRP A 696 11.74 -7.37 7.41
C TRP A 696 10.92 -8.53 8.01
N LEU A 697 11.35 -9.79 7.84
CA LEU A 697 10.69 -10.94 8.48
C LEU A 697 10.81 -10.90 10.01
N ARG A 698 11.91 -10.38 10.54
CA ARG A 698 12.07 -10.17 11.99
C ARG A 698 11.04 -9.17 12.51
N GLU A 699 10.81 -8.08 11.78
CA GLU A 699 9.78 -7.09 12.14
C GLU A 699 8.36 -7.69 12.04
N GLN A 700 8.09 -8.55 11.05
CA GLN A 700 6.82 -9.29 10.98
C GLN A 700 6.64 -10.26 12.14
N ALA A 701 7.66 -11.06 12.46
CA ALA A 701 7.61 -12.01 13.56
C ALA A 701 7.39 -11.31 14.92
N PHE A 702 8.00 -10.15 15.12
CA PHE A 702 7.76 -9.31 16.30
C PHE A 702 6.29 -8.88 16.43
N ARG A 703 5.70 -8.34 15.35
CA ARG A 703 4.27 -7.96 15.32
C ARG A 703 3.35 -9.14 15.57
N TYR A 704 3.66 -10.28 14.97
CA TYR A 704 2.82 -11.48 15.05
C TYR A 704 2.89 -12.08 16.45
N ALA A 705 4.08 -12.11 17.07
CA ALA A 705 4.24 -12.53 18.46
C ALA A 705 3.43 -11.64 19.40
N PHE A 706 3.43 -10.32 19.20
CA PHE A 706 2.59 -9.39 19.97
C PHE A 706 1.11 -9.75 19.82
N ILE A 707 0.61 -9.83 18.58
CA ILE A 707 -0.80 -10.13 18.29
C ILE A 707 -1.21 -11.46 18.92
N LEU A 708 -0.47 -12.54 18.62
CA LEU A 708 -0.80 -13.89 19.07
C LEU A 708 -0.76 -14.00 20.60
N THR A 709 0.25 -13.41 21.25
CA THR A 709 0.36 -13.42 22.72
C THR A 709 -0.82 -12.68 23.37
N GLN A 710 -1.20 -11.51 22.83
CA GLN A 710 -2.33 -10.73 23.36
C GLN A 710 -3.69 -11.37 23.07
N LEU A 711 -3.77 -12.29 22.10
CA LEU A 711 -4.91 -13.17 21.86
C LEU A 711 -4.88 -14.48 22.68
N GLY A 712 -3.91 -14.64 23.59
CA GLY A 712 -3.78 -15.82 24.44
C GLY A 712 -3.13 -17.03 23.75
N ILE A 713 -2.52 -16.85 22.58
CA ILE A 713 -1.81 -17.90 21.84
C ILE A 713 -0.31 -17.78 22.15
N SER A 714 0.23 -18.79 22.82
CA SER A 714 1.65 -18.90 23.15
C SER A 714 2.19 -20.27 22.80
N GLU A 715 3.49 -20.36 22.51
CA GLU A 715 4.19 -21.60 22.15
C GLU A 715 5.54 -21.73 22.84
#